data_AF-A0A926ZFG0-F1
#
_entry.id   AF-A0A926ZFG0-F1
#
_cell.length_a   1.000
_cell.length_b   1.000
_cell.length_c   1.000
_cell.angle_alpha   90.00
_cell.angle_beta   90.00
_cell.angle_gamma   90.00
#
_symmetry.space_group_name_H-M   'P 1'
#
loop_
_entity.id
_entity.type
_entity.pdbx_description
1 polymer ?
#
loop_
_entity_poly.entity_id
_entity_poly.type
_entity_poly.pdbx_seq_one_letter_code
_entity_poly.pdbx_strand_id
1 'polypeptide(L)'
;MASTPYVNNVTGNPGYEFIPVLTVGDEVPMIEGTVGNFRVAAGKTFAMTGIPDGMGVFETKDYNYLFLNHEIASLDSKGNPLFSDISSTVSGKIQGARVSLFVFDKNWNIIGGKNLIEKAVDTTGQYVLNTSTGTYVNATTGQNLSFTRFCSAYLAQYGFVDANGQEVPIYFAPEETTSNTTTGESPSRGWAISPDGVALAIDGLGRYAKENVVAASQYRATNSDKTVLFSTEDFTDGELYMFVGQQTPQDPNGFKDGQLYALKVDGLDAEIMAEGVKLGATWTLIPKDVALDPTGTVLHNWVNTSGRTTNFRRLEDFAEDPNNPGTFYFVTTGTTDKAAGGKANTPAEAENPYGKLYRFSLNPNDPAGKISNFELVMTGSLDTGVSYDNIVVTTNGKVMICEDETSFGGDAMSARARDAGIWSYDIATDKVTLVAELNESAAGSQFNNTSKAGEWETSGIIEIGSGRNNYMFNVQAHTITDRSTMKGNYVEGGQLIRAVWMGPDVLSAKGNQEINGNKGNDSISGAGSSGNNTLRGGQGDDYLTGGTKDIIYGDNGNDVIVAGASNIVNGNKGKDNITGAANCTMRGGQDDDILFGGTNSTLYGDNGNDVLFAGNGNNILFGGDGIDEFRIANTALPVAVNIIADFKAGTDAISLSSVPGATSFGSLTLSQNGADVLISIAGKDVALIQGIQISAVSSSNFLFR
;
A
#
# COMPACT_ATOMS: atom_id res chain seq x y z
N MET A 1 20.21 12.04 4.73
CA MET A 1 20.75 10.90 3.95
C MET A 1 20.50 9.70 4.83
N ALA A 2 19.54 8.86 4.43
CA ALA A 2 19.02 7.81 5.31
C ALA A 2 20.10 6.75 5.60
N SER A 3 20.08 6.25 6.84
CA SER A 3 20.96 5.24 7.42
C SER A 3 20.67 3.84 6.86
N THR A 4 21.26 2.80 7.43
CA THR A 4 20.83 1.41 7.22
C THR A 4 19.37 1.26 7.68
N PRO A 5 18.51 0.48 6.99
CA PRO A 5 17.15 0.22 7.44
C PRO A 5 17.16 -0.44 8.82
N TYR A 6 16.24 -0.04 9.69
CA TYR A 6 16.04 -0.62 11.03
C TYR A 6 15.26 -1.94 10.97
N VAL A 7 15.31 -2.63 9.84
CA VAL A 7 14.75 -3.95 9.60
C VAL A 7 15.72 -4.79 8.79
N ASN A 8 15.62 -6.10 8.93
CA ASN A 8 16.32 -7.08 8.12
C ASN A 8 15.37 -7.80 7.15
N ASN A 9 15.96 -8.27 6.06
CA ASN A 9 15.32 -9.29 5.24
C ASN A 9 15.25 -10.62 6.00
N VAL A 10 14.10 -11.26 5.92
CA VAL A 10 13.87 -12.58 6.53
C VAL A 10 14.53 -13.65 5.67
N THR A 11 15.32 -14.53 6.29
CA THR A 11 16.00 -15.62 5.58
C THR A 11 14.97 -16.55 4.94
N GLY A 12 15.07 -16.77 3.62
CA GLY A 12 14.14 -17.63 2.87
C GLY A 12 12.94 -16.90 2.26
N ASN A 13 12.80 -15.59 2.48
CA ASN A 13 11.77 -14.76 1.84
C ASN A 13 12.37 -13.44 1.31
N PRO A 14 13.22 -13.48 0.25
CA PRO A 14 13.91 -12.30 -0.28
C PRO A 14 13.00 -11.43 -1.17
N GLY A 15 11.76 -11.20 -0.74
CA GLY A 15 10.74 -10.54 -1.55
C GLY A 15 10.78 -9.01 -1.52
N TYR A 16 11.52 -8.41 -0.57
CA TYR A 16 11.48 -6.97 -0.36
C TYR A 16 12.86 -6.30 -0.34
N GLU A 17 12.90 -5.09 -0.88
CA GLU A 17 13.94 -4.10 -0.63
C GLU A 17 13.42 -3.11 0.42
N PHE A 18 14.05 -3.06 1.60
CA PHE A 18 13.73 -2.09 2.64
C PHE A 18 14.58 -0.83 2.47
N ILE A 19 13.91 0.28 2.17
CA ILE A 19 14.53 1.55 1.86
C ILE A 19 14.15 2.56 2.95
N PRO A 20 15.09 2.98 3.80
CA PRO A 20 14.81 3.96 4.83
C PRO A 20 14.57 5.33 4.20
N VAL A 21 13.51 6.00 4.66
CA VAL A 21 13.01 7.25 4.09
C VAL A 21 13.43 8.42 4.96
N LEU A 22 13.14 8.35 6.26
CA LEU A 22 13.51 9.34 7.26
C LEU A 22 13.78 8.65 8.60
N THR A 23 14.78 9.13 9.32
CA THR A 23 15.01 8.75 10.72
C THR A 23 14.72 9.96 11.61
N VAL A 24 14.22 9.72 12.82
CA VAL A 24 13.97 10.80 13.79
C VAL A 24 15.23 11.64 14.01
N GLY A 25 15.09 12.96 13.96
CA GLY A 25 16.18 13.93 13.94
C GLY A 25 16.65 14.33 12.54
N ASP A 26 16.23 13.62 11.47
CA ASP A 26 16.41 14.09 10.10
C ASP A 26 15.61 15.37 9.88
N GLU A 27 16.25 16.31 9.17
CA GLU A 27 15.66 17.57 8.77
C GLU A 27 15.51 17.64 7.26
N VAL A 28 14.30 17.96 6.82
CA VAL A 28 13.92 18.09 5.40
C VAL A 28 13.61 19.56 5.10
N PRO A 29 13.58 19.98 3.83
CA PRO A 29 13.14 21.33 3.50
C PRO A 29 11.75 21.60 4.09
N MET A 30 11.57 22.73 4.76
CA MET A 30 10.26 23.12 5.29
C MET A 30 9.35 23.53 4.12
N ILE A 31 8.10 23.08 4.13
CA ILE A 31 7.09 23.55 3.18
C ILE A 31 6.12 24.54 3.82
N GLU A 32 5.58 25.44 3.02
CA GLU A 32 4.47 26.33 3.34
C GLU A 32 3.33 26.08 2.35
N GLY A 33 2.08 26.07 2.85
CA GLY A 33 0.89 25.74 2.05
C GLY A 33 0.24 24.42 2.45
N THR A 34 -0.51 23.84 1.51
CA THR A 34 -1.38 22.67 1.72
C THR A 34 -1.20 21.66 0.58
N VAL A 35 -1.87 20.51 0.68
CA VAL A 35 -1.95 19.52 -0.40
C VAL A 35 -2.37 20.18 -1.72
N GLY A 36 -1.62 19.92 -2.79
CA GLY A 36 -1.86 20.46 -4.14
C GLY A 36 -1.37 21.90 -4.37
N ASN A 37 -1.02 22.66 -3.32
CA ASN A 37 -0.54 24.03 -3.43
C ASN A 37 0.44 24.36 -2.30
N PHE A 38 1.71 24.04 -2.51
CA PHE A 38 2.78 24.30 -1.55
C PHE A 38 4.01 24.93 -2.21
N ARG A 39 4.89 25.51 -1.38
CA ARG A 39 6.23 25.95 -1.75
C ARG A 39 7.25 25.51 -0.70
N VAL A 40 8.51 25.35 -1.12
CA VAL A 40 9.62 25.14 -0.18
C VAL A 40 10.06 26.49 0.39
N ALA A 41 10.13 26.59 1.72
CA ALA A 41 10.58 27.77 2.43
C ALA A 41 12.11 27.89 2.38
N ALA A 42 12.60 28.99 1.82
CA ALA A 42 14.04 29.19 1.60
C ALA A 42 14.82 29.19 2.93
N GLY A 43 15.83 28.31 3.02
CA GLY A 43 16.74 28.23 4.17
C GLY A 43 16.12 27.69 5.46
N LYS A 44 14.88 27.20 5.42
CA LYS A 44 14.20 26.60 6.57
C LYS A 44 14.05 25.10 6.38
N THR A 45 14.11 24.39 7.50
CA THR A 45 13.97 22.95 7.60
C THR A 45 12.88 22.57 8.58
N PHE A 46 12.38 21.35 8.46
CA PHE A 46 11.42 20.72 9.37
C PHE A 46 11.97 19.35 9.80
N ALA A 47 11.93 19.06 11.09
CA ALA A 47 12.45 17.81 11.64
C ALA A 47 11.38 16.74 11.78
N MET A 48 11.71 15.49 11.46
CA MET A 48 10.97 14.32 11.97
C MET A 48 11.32 14.14 13.47
N THR A 49 10.34 14.04 14.36
CA THR A 49 10.56 13.93 15.82
C THR A 49 10.00 12.63 16.36
N GLY A 50 10.42 12.25 17.57
CA GLY A 50 9.64 11.40 18.46
C GLY A 50 9.33 10.01 17.93
N ILE A 51 8.18 9.49 18.35
CA ILE A 51 7.69 8.14 18.06
C ILE A 51 6.82 8.24 16.80
N PRO A 52 7.30 7.92 15.59
CA PRO A 52 6.42 7.86 14.42
C PRO A 52 5.41 6.72 14.62
N ASP A 53 4.16 6.94 14.23
CA ASP A 53 3.11 5.96 14.46
C ASP A 53 2.12 5.93 13.27
N GLY A 54 0.81 5.89 13.54
CA GLY A 54 -0.28 5.95 12.59
C GLY A 54 -0.01 6.90 11.44
N MET A 55 -0.29 6.44 10.22
CA MET A 55 0.00 7.21 9.03
C MET A 55 -1.05 7.00 7.94
N GLY A 56 -1.01 7.88 6.94
CA GLY A 56 -1.86 7.77 5.77
C GLY A 56 -1.25 8.45 4.56
N VAL A 57 -1.53 7.91 3.37
CA VAL A 57 -1.03 8.45 2.10
C VAL A 57 -2.15 8.96 1.21
N PHE A 58 -1.99 10.17 0.69
CA PHE A 58 -2.78 10.70 -0.41
C PHE A 58 -1.90 10.84 -1.66
N GLU A 59 -2.15 10.04 -2.68
CA GLU A 59 -1.39 10.07 -3.92
C GLU A 59 -2.13 10.90 -4.98
N THR A 60 -1.44 11.92 -5.50
CA THR A 60 -1.93 12.73 -6.62
C THR A 60 -1.15 12.39 -7.88
N LYS A 61 -1.53 13.03 -8.99
CA LYS A 61 -0.79 12.93 -10.26
C LYS A 61 0.68 13.35 -10.10
N ASP A 62 0.93 14.40 -9.32
CA ASP A 62 2.23 15.06 -9.29
C ASP A 62 3.07 14.66 -8.06
N TYR A 63 2.42 14.36 -6.93
CA TYR A 63 3.07 14.15 -5.64
C TYR A 63 2.39 13.09 -4.79
N ASN A 64 3.15 12.54 -3.83
CA ASN A 64 2.64 11.70 -2.75
C ASN A 64 2.70 12.49 -1.43
N TYR A 65 1.59 12.54 -0.70
CA TYR A 65 1.47 13.25 0.57
C TYR A 65 1.32 12.24 1.70
N LEU A 66 2.25 12.25 2.66
CA LEU A 66 2.22 11.38 3.83
C LEU A 66 1.83 12.19 5.06
N PHE A 67 0.77 11.75 5.73
CA PHE A 67 0.33 12.20 7.04
C PHE A 67 0.91 11.22 8.06
N LEU A 68 1.55 11.73 9.10
CA LEU A 68 2.24 10.89 10.08
C LEU A 68 1.98 11.39 11.50
N ASN A 69 1.44 10.54 12.35
CA ASN A 69 1.33 10.76 13.78
C ASN A 69 2.71 10.70 14.44
N HIS A 70 2.82 11.47 15.52
CA HIS A 70 3.96 11.46 16.42
C HIS A 70 3.39 11.18 17.80
N GLU A 71 3.52 9.94 18.25
CA GLU A 71 2.86 9.40 19.45
C GLU A 71 3.56 9.91 20.72
N ILE A 72 3.31 11.17 21.06
CA ILE A 72 4.02 11.84 22.14
C ILE A 72 3.00 12.27 23.19
N ALA A 73 3.17 11.78 24.43
CA ALA A 73 2.39 12.25 25.57
C ALA A 73 2.59 13.75 25.80
N SER A 74 1.55 14.45 26.26
CA SER A 74 1.62 15.87 26.56
C SER A 74 2.41 16.17 27.83
N LEU A 75 2.49 15.18 28.73
CA LEU A 75 3.21 15.21 30.00
C LEU A 75 4.12 13.98 30.15
N ASP A 76 5.24 14.13 30.86
CA ASP A 76 6.08 13.01 31.27
C ASP A 76 5.46 12.23 32.43
N SER A 77 6.09 11.11 32.82
CA SER A 77 5.64 10.28 33.95
C SER A 77 5.63 10.99 35.32
N LYS A 78 6.15 12.22 35.41
CA LYS A 78 6.15 13.07 36.60
C LYS A 78 5.19 14.26 36.48
N GLY A 79 4.43 14.36 35.38
CA GLY A 79 3.49 15.43 35.10
C GLY A 79 4.13 16.72 34.54
N ASN A 80 5.38 16.69 34.07
CA ASN A 80 6.01 17.85 33.44
C ASN A 80 5.68 17.90 31.93
N PRO A 81 5.45 19.08 31.33
CA PRO A 81 5.23 19.22 29.90
C PRO A 81 6.37 18.66 29.04
N LEU A 82 6.03 17.80 28.07
CA LEU A 82 6.95 17.28 27.06
C LEU A 82 6.89 18.11 25.79
N PHE A 83 8.05 18.54 25.30
CA PHE A 83 8.16 19.37 24.10
C PHE A 83 9.09 18.75 23.07
N SER A 84 8.71 18.84 21.79
CA SER A 84 9.58 18.62 20.65
C SER A 84 9.90 19.93 19.95
N ASP A 85 11.13 20.09 19.46
CA ASP A 85 11.49 21.22 18.61
C ASP A 85 10.86 21.08 17.21
N ILE A 86 10.69 22.23 16.53
CA ILE A 86 10.24 22.24 15.13
C ILE A 86 11.39 21.82 14.20
N SER A 87 12.54 22.47 14.35
CA SER A 87 13.81 22.11 13.70
C SER A 87 14.95 22.99 14.26
N SER A 88 16.19 22.70 13.85
CA SER A 88 17.37 23.51 14.17
C SER A 88 17.40 24.87 13.47
N THR A 89 16.63 25.06 12.39
CA THR A 89 16.59 26.32 11.63
C THR A 89 15.36 27.18 11.92
N VAL A 90 14.34 26.63 12.59
CA VAL A 90 13.11 27.32 12.96
C VAL A 90 12.92 27.24 14.46
N SER A 91 13.09 28.39 15.14
CA SER A 91 12.82 28.50 16.58
C SER A 91 11.36 28.21 16.89
N GLY A 92 11.11 27.35 17.86
CA GLY A 92 9.78 27.02 18.34
C GLY A 92 9.70 25.56 18.72
N LYS A 93 8.63 25.23 19.42
CA LYS A 93 8.37 23.88 19.95
C LYS A 93 6.89 23.54 19.87
N ILE A 94 6.58 22.27 20.07
CA ILE A 94 5.22 21.74 20.15
C ILE A 94 5.16 20.84 21.39
N GLN A 95 4.12 21.02 22.21
CA GLN A 95 3.86 20.18 23.37
C GLN A 95 3.02 18.96 22.96
N GLY A 96 3.44 17.78 23.39
CA GLY A 96 2.73 16.54 23.14
C GLY A 96 2.70 16.13 21.67
N ALA A 97 1.63 15.41 21.30
CA ALA A 97 1.51 14.79 19.99
C ALA A 97 1.35 15.83 18.89
N ARG A 98 1.72 15.40 17.67
CA ARG A 98 1.56 16.20 16.47
C ARG A 98 1.34 15.31 15.26
N VAL A 99 0.79 15.89 14.21
CA VAL A 99 0.73 15.27 12.89
C VAL A 99 1.66 16.04 11.96
N SER A 100 2.56 15.34 11.30
CA SER A 100 3.42 15.91 10.26
C SER A 100 2.84 15.61 8.87
N LEU A 101 2.98 16.56 7.97
CA LEU A 101 2.74 16.37 6.53
C LEU A 101 4.09 16.36 5.82
N PHE A 102 4.41 15.26 5.14
CA PHE A 102 5.57 15.15 4.26
C PHE A 102 5.11 15.04 2.80
N VAL A 103 5.89 15.64 1.90
CA VAL A 103 5.62 15.63 0.46
C VAL A 103 6.77 14.95 -0.25
N PHE A 104 6.43 14.03 -1.14
CA PHE A 104 7.37 13.28 -1.96
C PHE A 104 7.03 13.44 -3.43
N ASP A 105 8.05 13.28 -4.29
CA ASP A 105 7.80 13.04 -5.71
C ASP A 105 7.21 11.63 -5.93
N LYS A 106 6.88 11.30 -7.18
CA LYS A 106 6.30 10.00 -7.53
C LYS A 106 7.24 8.81 -7.32
N ASN A 107 8.55 9.05 -7.16
CA ASN A 107 9.55 8.03 -6.84
C ASN A 107 9.80 7.89 -5.34
N TRP A 108 9.03 8.62 -4.51
CA TRP A 108 9.18 8.74 -3.06
C TRP A 108 10.48 9.42 -2.61
N ASN A 109 11.06 10.30 -3.44
CA ASN A 109 12.10 11.20 -2.95
C ASN A 109 11.45 12.35 -2.20
N ILE A 110 11.97 12.66 -1.01
CA ILE A 110 11.40 13.72 -0.17
C ILE A 110 11.63 15.10 -0.77
N ILE A 111 10.55 15.88 -0.86
CA ILE A 111 10.55 17.29 -1.28
C ILE A 111 10.61 18.19 -0.04
N GLY A 112 9.84 17.85 1.00
CA GLY A 112 9.84 18.61 2.25
C GLY A 112 8.72 18.21 3.21
N GLY A 113 8.62 18.92 4.33
CA GLY A 113 7.59 18.64 5.34
C GLY A 113 7.23 19.83 6.23
N LYS A 114 6.16 19.69 7.00
CA LYS A 114 5.67 20.66 7.99
C LYS A 114 4.90 19.97 9.11
N ASN A 115 4.73 20.66 10.23
CA ASN A 115 3.65 20.34 11.17
C ASN A 115 2.31 20.67 10.50
N LEU A 116 1.40 19.70 10.46
CA LEU A 116 0.12 19.86 9.77
C LEU A 116 -0.86 20.70 10.59
N ILE A 117 -1.05 20.37 11.87
CA ILE A 117 -2.10 20.98 12.68
C ILE A 117 -1.67 22.38 13.12
N GLU A 118 -2.32 23.40 12.57
CA GLU A 118 -2.11 24.81 12.94
C GLU A 118 -3.25 25.33 13.83
N LYS A 119 -4.43 24.70 13.73
CA LYS A 119 -5.63 25.07 14.45
C LYS A 119 -6.34 23.82 14.97
N ALA A 120 -6.92 23.93 16.16
CA ALA A 120 -7.83 22.93 16.70
C ALA A 120 -9.20 23.58 16.96
N VAL A 121 -10.28 22.83 16.75
CA VAL A 121 -11.65 23.28 16.98
C VAL A 121 -12.38 22.23 17.78
N ASP A 122 -13.03 22.65 18.86
CA ASP A 122 -13.93 21.82 19.66
C ASP A 122 -15.22 22.57 20.03
N THR A 123 -16.03 21.97 20.89
CA THR A 123 -17.28 22.55 21.39
C THR A 123 -17.11 23.84 22.20
N THR A 124 -15.90 24.15 22.68
CA THR A 124 -15.57 25.37 23.45
C THR A 124 -15.02 26.50 22.58
N GLY A 125 -14.57 26.20 21.36
CA GLY A 125 -14.15 27.19 20.38
C GLY A 125 -12.93 26.76 19.57
N GLN A 126 -12.19 27.76 19.09
CA GLN A 126 -11.03 27.59 18.23
C GLN A 126 -9.74 27.90 18.99
N TYR A 127 -8.73 27.07 18.79
CA TYR A 127 -7.38 27.19 19.31
C TYR A 127 -6.40 27.34 18.15
N VAL A 128 -5.35 28.14 18.33
CA VAL A 128 -4.28 28.35 17.34
C VAL A 128 -2.94 28.00 17.96
N LEU A 129 -2.09 27.26 17.23
CA LEU A 129 -0.76 26.89 17.71
C LEU A 129 0.09 28.13 17.98
N ASN A 130 0.57 28.28 19.21
CA ASN A 130 1.62 29.23 19.57
C ASN A 130 2.94 28.49 19.70
N THR A 131 3.79 28.57 18.68
CA THR A 131 5.08 27.86 18.63
C THR A 131 6.10 28.34 19.67
N SER A 132 5.89 29.48 20.31
CA SER A 132 6.76 29.95 21.41
C SER A 132 6.45 29.22 22.72
N THR A 133 5.17 28.94 22.98
CA THR A 133 4.75 28.17 24.17
C THR A 133 4.68 26.67 23.89
N GLY A 134 4.43 26.28 22.64
CA GLY A 134 4.19 24.91 22.20
C GLY A 134 2.75 24.44 22.34
N THR A 135 1.84 25.31 22.75
CA THR A 135 0.44 24.98 23.04
C THR A 135 -0.49 25.64 22.03
N TYR A 136 -1.68 25.05 21.85
CA TYR A 136 -2.78 25.67 21.11
C TYR A 136 -3.56 26.58 22.05
N VAL A 137 -3.77 27.83 21.67
CA VAL A 137 -4.37 28.84 22.56
C VAL A 137 -5.70 29.29 22.00
N ASN A 138 -6.75 29.26 22.83
CA ASN A 138 -8.03 29.87 22.53
C ASN A 138 -7.95 31.37 22.82
N ALA A 139 -8.01 32.20 21.78
CA ALA A 139 -7.87 33.65 21.92
C ALA A 139 -9.01 34.32 22.71
N THR A 140 -10.18 33.66 22.80
CA THR A 140 -11.36 34.19 23.50
C THR A 140 -11.31 33.87 24.99
N THR A 141 -10.93 32.65 25.35
CA THR A 141 -10.96 32.18 26.75
C THR A 141 -9.60 32.22 27.44
N GLY A 142 -8.51 32.30 26.66
CA GLY A 142 -7.13 32.14 27.16
C GLY A 142 -6.77 30.71 27.55
N GLN A 143 -7.65 29.73 27.28
CA GLN A 143 -7.39 28.32 27.57
C GLN A 143 -6.33 27.75 26.63
N ASN A 144 -5.50 26.86 27.17
CA ASN A 144 -4.53 26.09 26.43
C ASN A 144 -5.07 24.70 26.14
N LEU A 145 -4.74 24.18 24.97
CA LEU A 145 -4.90 22.81 24.54
C LEU A 145 -3.52 22.27 24.14
N SER A 146 -3.24 21.04 24.55
CA SER A 146 -2.16 20.20 24.04
C SER A 146 -2.76 18.88 23.65
N PHE A 147 -2.36 18.34 22.50
CA PHE A 147 -2.71 16.97 22.16
C PHE A 147 -1.86 16.01 22.98
N THR A 148 -2.44 14.88 23.36
CA THR A 148 -1.69 13.76 23.90
C THR A 148 -1.53 12.65 22.85
N ARG A 149 -0.96 11.51 23.22
CA ARG A 149 -0.53 10.39 22.37
C ARG A 149 -1.45 10.14 21.18
N PHE A 150 -1.01 10.53 19.98
CA PHE A 150 -1.65 10.11 18.74
C PHE A 150 -1.04 8.78 18.32
N CYS A 151 -1.73 7.67 18.59
CA CYS A 151 -1.27 6.32 18.26
C CYS A 151 -1.48 6.05 16.76
N SER A 152 -2.27 5.05 16.38
CA SER A 152 -2.62 4.79 14.98
C SER A 152 -3.49 5.90 14.33
N ALA A 153 -3.80 5.73 13.05
CA ALA A 153 -4.53 6.69 12.23
C ALA A 153 -5.26 6.04 11.06
N TYR A 154 -6.13 6.84 10.42
CA TYR A 154 -6.75 6.48 9.16
C TYR A 154 -6.89 7.69 8.25
N LEU A 155 -6.59 7.54 6.97
CA LEU A 155 -6.84 8.57 5.96
C LEU A 155 -8.02 8.21 5.06
N ALA A 156 -9.15 8.88 5.27
CA ALA A 156 -10.25 8.83 4.32
C ALA A 156 -9.92 9.72 3.13
N GLN A 157 -9.62 9.12 1.97
CA GLN A 157 -9.18 9.89 0.79
C GLN A 157 -10.30 10.72 0.12
N TYR A 158 -11.56 10.39 0.38
CA TYR A 158 -12.76 10.98 -0.23
C TYR A 158 -13.97 10.84 0.69
N GLY A 159 -15.08 11.49 0.33
CA GLY A 159 -16.35 11.43 1.07
C GLY A 159 -16.55 12.52 2.13
N PHE A 160 -15.58 13.44 2.25
CA PHE A 160 -15.59 14.52 3.22
C PHE A 160 -15.15 15.83 2.58
N VAL A 161 -15.57 16.93 3.18
CA VAL A 161 -15.30 18.28 2.67
C VAL A 161 -14.60 19.17 3.70
N ASP A 162 -13.88 20.16 3.18
CA ASP A 162 -13.31 21.25 3.99
C ASP A 162 -14.39 22.27 4.41
N ALA A 163 -13.98 23.33 5.09
CA ALA A 163 -14.88 24.41 5.52
C ALA A 163 -15.54 25.18 4.35
N ASN A 164 -15.03 25.06 3.13
CA ASN A 164 -15.57 25.68 1.91
C ASN A 164 -16.49 24.72 1.13
N GLY A 165 -16.66 23.48 1.58
CA GLY A 165 -17.44 22.46 0.90
C GLY A 165 -16.69 21.76 -0.25
N GLN A 166 -15.38 21.94 -0.35
CA GLN A 166 -14.55 21.23 -1.33
C GLN A 166 -14.18 19.84 -0.79
N GLU A 167 -14.35 18.79 -1.61
CA GLU A 167 -13.92 17.44 -1.25
C GLU A 167 -12.39 17.39 -1.02
N VAL A 168 -12.01 16.87 0.14
CA VAL A 168 -10.62 16.75 0.58
C VAL A 168 -10.43 15.44 1.34
N PRO A 169 -9.21 14.89 1.36
CA PRO A 169 -8.92 13.78 2.26
C PRO A 169 -9.00 14.26 3.73
N ILE A 170 -9.57 13.45 4.62
CA ILE A 170 -9.60 13.70 6.06
C ILE A 170 -8.77 12.64 6.77
N TYR A 171 -7.81 13.12 7.56
CA TYR A 171 -6.93 12.29 8.36
C TYR A 171 -7.45 12.21 9.79
N PHE A 172 -7.82 11.01 10.23
CA PHE A 172 -8.27 10.78 11.59
C PHE A 172 -7.09 10.37 12.46
N ALA A 173 -6.83 11.15 13.51
CA ALA A 173 -5.77 10.90 14.48
C ALA A 173 -6.38 11.02 15.89
N PRO A 174 -6.73 9.90 16.53
CA PRO A 174 -7.28 9.92 17.87
C PRO A 174 -6.19 9.96 18.95
N GLU A 175 -6.58 10.36 20.15
CA GLU A 175 -5.72 10.30 21.33
C GLU A 175 -5.88 8.96 22.07
N GLU A 176 -4.76 8.39 22.51
CA GLU A 176 -4.61 7.07 23.11
C GLU A 176 -4.17 7.23 24.58
N THR A 177 -5.01 7.93 25.35
CA THR A 177 -4.86 8.11 26.80
C THR A 177 -6.12 7.74 27.55
N THR A 178 -5.94 7.09 28.68
CA THR A 178 -7.07 6.64 29.50
C THR A 178 -7.67 7.78 30.31
N SER A 179 -8.97 7.69 30.59
CA SER A 179 -9.72 8.63 31.42
C SER A 179 -9.32 8.63 32.91
N ASN A 180 -8.46 7.72 33.36
CA ASN A 180 -8.19 7.48 34.79
C ASN A 180 -6.85 8.03 35.31
N THR A 181 -6.03 8.67 34.46
CA THR A 181 -4.61 8.81 34.77
C THR A 181 -4.31 9.71 35.97
N THR A 182 -3.35 9.24 36.77
CA THR A 182 -2.63 9.98 37.82
C THR A 182 -1.71 11.08 37.26
N THR A 183 -1.57 11.16 35.93
CA THR A 183 -0.66 12.08 35.22
C THR A 183 -1.28 13.47 34.99
N GLY A 184 -2.61 13.59 35.03
CA GLY A 184 -3.33 14.86 34.84
C GLY A 184 -3.54 15.26 33.38
N GLU A 185 -3.38 14.33 32.44
CA GLU A 185 -3.68 14.57 31.02
C GLU A 185 -5.19 14.68 30.74
N SER A 186 -5.54 15.33 29.64
CA SER A 186 -6.94 15.46 29.23
C SER A 186 -7.48 14.14 28.68
N PRO A 187 -8.74 13.77 28.98
CA PRO A 187 -9.33 12.56 28.41
C PRO A 187 -9.38 12.57 26.89
N SER A 188 -8.92 11.46 26.31
CA SER A 188 -8.76 11.23 24.87
C SER A 188 -9.93 11.59 23.99
N ARG A 189 -9.61 12.17 22.84
CA ARG A 189 -10.56 12.71 21.88
C ARG A 189 -10.23 12.16 20.49
N GLY A 190 -11.25 11.99 19.64
CA GLY A 190 -11.05 11.71 18.22
C GLY A 190 -10.95 13.01 17.44
N TRP A 191 -9.98 13.13 16.53
CA TRP A 191 -9.77 14.32 15.71
C TRP A 191 -9.86 14.01 14.22
N ALA A 192 -10.65 14.79 13.49
CA ALA A 192 -10.67 14.83 12.03
C ALA A 192 -9.79 15.99 11.55
N ILE A 193 -8.71 15.71 10.83
CA ILE A 193 -7.70 16.69 10.44
C ILE A 193 -7.77 16.88 8.91
N SER A 194 -8.04 18.12 8.50
CA SER A 194 -8.07 18.49 7.09
C SER A 194 -6.70 18.97 6.58
N PRO A 195 -6.44 18.92 5.26
CA PRO A 195 -5.13 19.27 4.69
C PRO A 195 -4.73 20.74 4.82
N ASP A 196 -5.69 21.61 5.17
CA ASP A 196 -5.47 23.02 5.50
C ASP A 196 -5.03 23.25 6.96
N GLY A 197 -4.82 22.17 7.72
CA GLY A 197 -4.22 22.20 9.06
C GLY A 197 -5.22 22.46 10.19
N VAL A 198 -6.50 22.17 9.96
CA VAL A 198 -7.55 22.26 11.00
C VAL A 198 -7.84 20.87 11.56
N ALA A 199 -7.65 20.69 12.86
CA ALA A 199 -8.11 19.52 13.62
C ALA A 199 -9.48 19.80 14.25
N LEU A 200 -10.51 19.05 13.86
CA LEU A 200 -11.86 19.16 14.41
C LEU A 200 -12.13 17.99 15.36
N ALA A 201 -12.48 18.30 16.60
CA ALA A 201 -12.87 17.30 17.59
C ALA A 201 -14.21 16.64 17.22
N ILE A 202 -14.27 15.31 17.34
CA ILE A 202 -15.48 14.50 17.20
C ILE A 202 -15.97 14.12 18.60
N ASP A 203 -16.46 15.11 19.36
CA ASP A 203 -16.80 14.92 20.79
C ASP A 203 -17.83 13.80 21.02
N GLY A 204 -18.75 13.58 20.07
CA GLY A 204 -19.75 12.50 20.13
C GLY A 204 -19.18 11.08 19.97
N LEU A 205 -17.89 10.94 19.62
CA LEU A 205 -17.19 9.64 19.54
C LEU A 205 -16.80 9.10 20.92
N GLY A 206 -17.02 9.86 22.00
CA GLY A 206 -16.73 9.46 23.37
C GLY A 206 -15.28 9.68 23.80
N ARG A 207 -15.01 9.46 25.09
CA ARG A 207 -13.70 9.69 25.74
C ARG A 207 -13.17 8.41 26.37
N TYR A 208 -12.14 7.84 25.76
CA TYR A 208 -11.46 6.58 26.09
C TYR A 208 -10.16 6.51 25.28
N ALA A 209 -9.21 5.66 25.68
CA ALA A 209 -7.94 5.47 24.97
C ALA A 209 -8.23 4.86 23.59
N LYS A 210 -8.13 5.66 22.53
CA LYS A 210 -8.49 5.25 21.17
C LYS A 210 -7.26 4.87 20.41
N GLU A 211 -7.24 3.66 19.86
CA GLU A 211 -6.14 3.26 19.01
C GLU A 211 -6.26 3.93 17.64
N ASN A 212 -7.36 3.67 16.92
CA ASN A 212 -7.60 4.29 15.63
C ASN A 212 -9.06 4.72 15.41
N VAL A 213 -9.31 5.45 14.32
CA VAL A 213 -10.66 5.86 13.90
C VAL A 213 -10.84 5.67 12.39
N VAL A 214 -11.60 4.65 11.98
CA VAL A 214 -11.76 4.28 10.55
C VAL A 214 -13.13 4.67 10.01
N ALA A 215 -13.16 5.38 8.89
CA ALA A 215 -14.41 5.71 8.20
C ALA A 215 -14.81 4.61 7.21
N ALA A 216 -16.03 4.06 7.35
CA ALA A 216 -16.54 3.00 6.48
C ALA A 216 -16.76 3.46 5.03
N SER A 217 -16.10 2.83 4.05
CA SER A 217 -16.19 3.20 2.63
C SER A 217 -17.60 3.07 2.09
N GLN A 218 -18.30 2.05 2.56
CA GLN A 218 -19.68 1.75 2.20
C GLN A 218 -20.63 2.92 2.46
N TYR A 219 -20.36 3.74 3.49
CA TYR A 219 -21.20 4.87 3.89
C TYR A 219 -20.58 6.23 3.62
N ARG A 220 -19.27 6.34 3.45
CA ARG A 220 -18.65 7.64 3.10
C ARG A 220 -18.83 8.02 1.61
N ALA A 221 -19.39 7.14 0.78
CA ALA A 221 -19.58 7.42 -0.64
C ALA A 221 -20.58 8.57 -0.89
N THR A 222 -20.40 9.29 -2.00
CA THR A 222 -21.18 10.51 -2.35
C THR A 222 -22.71 10.36 -2.42
N ASN A 223 -23.23 9.13 -2.38
CA ASN A 223 -24.66 8.84 -2.45
C ASN A 223 -25.27 8.44 -1.09
N SER A 224 -24.47 8.46 -0.02
CA SER A 224 -24.95 8.29 1.34
C SER A 224 -24.94 9.65 2.04
N ASP A 225 -25.88 9.83 2.95
CA ASP A 225 -25.95 10.96 3.86
C ASP A 225 -25.48 10.58 5.28
N LYS A 226 -24.80 9.44 5.41
CA LYS A 226 -24.30 8.91 6.69
C LYS A 226 -22.79 9.00 6.76
N THR A 227 -22.30 9.34 7.94
CA THR A 227 -20.89 9.18 8.30
C THR A 227 -20.80 8.05 9.31
N VAL A 228 -20.08 6.98 8.99
CA VAL A 228 -19.89 5.84 9.88
C VAL A 228 -18.41 5.72 10.21
N LEU A 229 -18.09 5.84 11.49
CA LEU A 229 -16.72 5.75 12.01
C LEU A 229 -16.63 4.59 13.00
N PHE A 230 -15.60 3.76 12.90
CA PHE A 230 -15.24 2.78 13.93
C PHE A 230 -14.11 3.31 14.78
N SER A 231 -14.08 2.92 16.04
CA SER A 231 -12.96 3.22 16.92
C SER A 231 -12.82 2.12 17.96
N THR A 232 -11.58 1.77 18.26
CA THR A 232 -11.18 0.72 19.19
C THR A 232 -10.68 1.33 20.49
N GLU A 233 -10.94 0.66 21.61
CA GLU A 233 -10.43 1.07 22.93
C GLU A 233 -9.25 0.19 23.35
N ASP A 234 -8.03 0.76 23.34
CA ASP A 234 -6.86 0.11 23.92
C ASP A 234 -6.92 0.23 25.44
N PHE A 235 -7.64 -0.72 26.03
CA PHE A 235 -7.68 -0.93 27.46
C PHE A 235 -7.89 -2.40 27.79
N THR A 236 -7.55 -2.82 29.00
CA THR A 236 -7.60 -4.24 29.40
C THR A 236 -8.98 -4.89 29.18
N ASP A 237 -10.05 -4.10 29.35
CA ASP A 237 -11.44 -4.45 29.06
C ASP A 237 -12.00 -3.43 28.04
N GLY A 238 -11.51 -3.47 26.80
CA GLY A 238 -11.85 -2.48 25.77
C GLY A 238 -13.08 -2.87 24.95
N GLU A 239 -13.74 -1.87 24.37
CA GLU A 239 -14.87 -2.05 23.47
C GLU A 239 -14.57 -1.61 22.02
N LEU A 240 -15.24 -2.26 21.07
CA LEU A 240 -15.33 -1.78 19.70
C LEU A 240 -16.53 -0.85 19.57
N TYR A 241 -16.28 0.41 19.24
CA TYR A 241 -17.29 1.44 19.07
C TYR A 241 -17.59 1.73 17.60
N MET A 242 -18.83 2.16 17.35
CA MET A 242 -19.26 2.71 16.06
C MET A 242 -20.00 4.03 16.30
N PHE A 243 -19.58 5.08 15.61
CA PHE A 243 -20.27 6.36 15.53
C PHE A 243 -21.01 6.46 14.21
N VAL A 244 -22.29 6.87 14.26
CA VAL A 244 -23.13 7.10 13.09
C VAL A 244 -23.63 8.55 13.09
N GLY A 245 -23.04 9.37 12.23
CA GLY A 245 -23.39 10.75 11.97
C GLY A 245 -24.29 10.92 10.75
N GLN A 246 -24.93 12.09 10.66
CA GLN A 246 -25.76 12.49 9.53
C GLN A 246 -25.14 13.70 8.83
N GLN A 247 -24.80 13.55 7.56
CA GLN A 247 -24.34 14.65 6.73
C GLN A 247 -25.51 15.59 6.41
N THR A 248 -25.31 16.89 6.68
CA THR A 248 -26.30 17.94 6.44
C THR A 248 -25.60 19.19 5.90
N PRO A 249 -26.32 20.17 5.30
CA PRO A 249 -25.68 21.42 4.86
C PRO A 249 -24.94 22.19 5.97
N GLN A 250 -25.31 22.01 7.25
CA GLN A 250 -24.68 22.67 8.42
C GLN A 250 -23.58 21.83 9.08
N ASP A 251 -23.52 20.55 8.73
CA ASP A 251 -22.53 19.57 9.18
C ASP A 251 -22.26 18.59 8.03
N PRO A 252 -21.57 19.04 6.98
CA PRO A 252 -21.44 18.27 5.74
C PRO A 252 -20.66 16.97 5.92
N ASN A 253 -19.84 16.88 6.97
CA ASN A 253 -19.13 15.66 7.34
C ASN A 253 -19.85 14.82 8.40
N GLY A 254 -20.95 15.32 8.98
CA GLY A 254 -21.76 14.59 9.96
C GLY A 254 -21.08 14.32 11.31
N PHE A 255 -20.09 15.12 11.72
CA PHE A 255 -19.31 14.87 12.95
C PHE A 255 -19.96 15.40 14.23
N LYS A 256 -20.95 16.30 14.15
CA LYS A 256 -21.44 17.07 15.32
C LYS A 256 -22.51 16.36 16.14
N ASP A 257 -23.48 15.70 15.49
CA ASP A 257 -24.67 15.15 16.15
C ASP A 257 -24.93 13.68 15.78
N GLY A 258 -23.92 12.83 15.95
CA GLY A 258 -24.05 11.39 15.71
C GLY A 258 -24.50 10.58 16.93
N GLN A 259 -24.75 9.30 16.69
CA GLN A 259 -25.07 8.29 17.69
C GLN A 259 -23.86 7.38 17.90
N LEU A 260 -23.51 7.08 19.15
CA LEU A 260 -22.45 6.16 19.50
C LEU A 260 -23.04 4.79 19.86
N TYR A 261 -22.40 3.73 19.40
CA TYR A 261 -22.75 2.34 19.66
C TYR A 261 -21.53 1.57 20.14
N ALA A 262 -21.73 0.51 20.88
CA ALA A 262 -20.71 -0.48 21.20
C ALA A 262 -21.16 -1.88 20.78
N LEU A 263 -20.22 -2.72 20.33
CA LEU A 263 -20.52 -4.04 19.81
C LEU A 263 -20.99 -5.00 20.93
N LYS A 264 -22.00 -5.82 20.63
CA LYS A 264 -22.38 -7.00 21.41
C LYS A 264 -22.45 -8.23 20.50
N VAL A 265 -21.52 -9.16 20.70
CA VAL A 265 -21.50 -10.44 19.99
C VAL A 265 -22.41 -11.45 20.70
N ASP A 266 -23.22 -12.16 19.93
CA ASP A 266 -24.22 -13.11 20.44
C ASP A 266 -23.52 -14.22 21.25
N GLY A 267 -23.79 -14.28 22.56
CA GLY A 267 -23.25 -15.32 23.46
C GLY A 267 -21.82 -15.09 23.95
N LEU A 268 -21.21 -13.94 23.64
CA LEU A 268 -19.88 -13.57 24.14
C LEU A 268 -19.97 -12.36 25.07
N ASP A 269 -19.55 -12.56 26.32
CA ASP A 269 -19.25 -11.46 27.24
C ASP A 269 -17.76 -11.10 27.20
N ALA A 270 -16.89 -12.04 26.80
CA ALA A 270 -15.45 -11.83 26.70
C ALA A 270 -14.87 -12.56 25.46
N GLU A 271 -13.57 -12.43 25.25
CA GLU A 271 -12.80 -12.82 24.06
C GLU A 271 -12.52 -14.33 23.97
N ILE A 272 -13.52 -15.18 24.24
CA ILE A 272 -13.40 -16.64 24.16
C ILE A 272 -14.21 -17.15 22.97
N MET A 273 -13.51 -17.41 21.87
CA MET A 273 -14.10 -17.86 20.62
C MET A 273 -13.15 -18.84 19.91
N ALA A 274 -13.70 -19.80 19.16
CA ALA A 274 -12.92 -20.69 18.31
C ALA A 274 -12.75 -20.09 16.91
N GLU A 275 -11.57 -20.26 16.32
CA GLU A 275 -11.27 -19.81 14.96
C GLU A 275 -12.24 -20.41 13.93
N GLY A 276 -12.62 -19.59 12.93
CA GLY A 276 -13.52 -19.98 11.83
C GLY A 276 -15.00 -20.15 12.21
N VAL A 277 -15.36 -20.01 13.49
CA VAL A 277 -16.77 -19.96 13.90
C VAL A 277 -17.34 -18.58 13.55
N LYS A 278 -18.57 -18.56 13.03
CA LYS A 278 -19.29 -17.31 12.71
C LYS A 278 -20.45 -17.11 13.66
N LEU A 279 -20.49 -15.95 14.31
CA LEU A 279 -21.53 -15.55 15.25
C LEU A 279 -22.30 -14.34 14.72
N GLY A 280 -23.53 -14.18 15.24
CA GLY A 280 -24.25 -12.93 15.09
C GLY A 280 -23.71 -11.88 16.05
N ALA A 281 -23.89 -10.61 15.71
CA ALA A 281 -23.61 -9.51 16.63
C ALA A 281 -24.58 -8.34 16.39
N THR A 282 -24.74 -7.49 17.40
CA THR A 282 -25.62 -6.32 17.39
C THR A 282 -24.88 -5.09 17.89
N TRP A 283 -25.37 -3.91 17.53
CA TRP A 283 -24.85 -2.63 18.00
C TRP A 283 -25.72 -2.11 19.15
N THR A 284 -25.13 -1.99 20.34
CA THR A 284 -25.80 -1.45 21.52
C THR A 284 -25.70 0.07 21.51
N LEU A 285 -26.84 0.77 21.34
CA LEU A 285 -26.90 2.23 21.34
C LEU A 285 -26.54 2.80 22.73
N ILE A 286 -25.58 3.72 22.75
CA ILE A 286 -25.13 4.42 23.95
C ILE A 286 -25.94 5.72 24.13
N PRO A 287 -26.49 5.99 25.32
CA PRO A 287 -27.16 7.26 25.61
C PRO A 287 -26.24 8.47 25.37
N LYS A 288 -26.78 9.57 24.82
CA LYS A 288 -25.98 10.75 24.45
C LYS A 288 -25.25 11.39 25.63
N ASP A 289 -25.88 11.43 26.80
CA ASP A 289 -25.28 11.96 28.04
C ASP A 289 -24.13 11.09 28.56
N VAL A 290 -24.18 9.79 28.31
CA VAL A 290 -23.08 8.85 28.60
C VAL A 290 -21.92 9.05 27.61
N ALA A 291 -22.22 9.16 26.31
CA ALA A 291 -21.21 9.34 25.28
C ALA A 291 -20.48 10.70 25.37
N LEU A 292 -21.18 11.77 25.75
CA LEU A 292 -20.63 13.12 25.86
C LEU A 292 -19.98 13.44 27.21
N ASP A 293 -19.87 12.45 28.11
CA ASP A 293 -19.21 12.65 29.41
C ASP A 293 -17.75 13.10 29.18
N PRO A 294 -17.36 14.31 29.64
CA PRO A 294 -16.03 14.84 29.38
C PRO A 294 -14.94 14.09 30.14
N THR A 295 -15.30 13.28 31.14
CA THR A 295 -14.33 12.50 31.92
C THR A 295 -14.02 11.16 31.29
N GLY A 296 -14.93 10.58 30.50
CA GLY A 296 -14.86 9.19 29.99
C GLY A 296 -15.20 8.11 31.01
N THR A 297 -15.24 8.43 32.31
CA THR A 297 -15.53 7.46 33.38
C THR A 297 -16.97 6.96 33.31
N VAL A 298 -17.93 7.82 32.94
CA VAL A 298 -19.33 7.41 32.84
C VAL A 298 -19.53 6.43 31.70
N LEU A 299 -18.90 6.70 30.54
CA LEU A 299 -18.91 5.83 29.38
C LEU A 299 -18.32 4.45 29.72
N HIS A 300 -17.10 4.42 30.24
CA HIS A 300 -16.39 3.20 30.62
C HIS A 300 -17.21 2.29 31.55
N ASN A 301 -17.78 2.85 32.63
CA ASN A 301 -18.61 2.09 33.56
C ASN A 301 -19.92 1.61 32.93
N TRP A 302 -20.47 2.39 32.00
CA TRP A 302 -21.71 2.04 31.32
C TRP A 302 -21.52 0.87 30.37
N VAL A 303 -20.49 0.88 29.53
CA VAL A 303 -20.25 -0.21 28.57
C VAL A 303 -19.91 -1.51 29.30
N ASN A 304 -19.06 -1.44 30.34
CA ASN A 304 -18.62 -2.59 31.12
C ASN A 304 -19.68 -3.19 32.07
N THR A 305 -20.93 -2.74 32.02
CA THR A 305 -22.00 -3.42 32.78
C THR A 305 -22.41 -4.71 32.08
N SER A 306 -22.36 -5.81 32.85
CA SER A 306 -22.66 -7.17 32.39
C SER A 306 -23.88 -7.27 31.46
N GLY A 307 -23.69 -7.92 30.31
CA GLY A 307 -24.70 -8.19 29.30
C GLY A 307 -24.96 -7.06 28.29
N ARG A 308 -24.30 -5.91 28.39
CA ARG A 308 -24.50 -4.79 27.44
C ARG A 308 -23.65 -4.88 26.18
N THR A 309 -22.36 -5.12 26.34
CA THR A 309 -21.36 -5.14 25.26
C THR A 309 -20.53 -6.42 25.35
N THR A 310 -19.63 -6.61 24.39
CA THR A 310 -18.57 -7.63 24.45
C THR A 310 -17.24 -6.92 24.68
N ASN A 311 -16.51 -7.37 25.69
CA ASN A 311 -15.23 -6.83 26.09
C ASN A 311 -14.12 -7.61 25.37
N PHE A 312 -13.11 -6.88 24.92
CA PHE A 312 -11.95 -7.42 24.25
C PHE A 312 -10.69 -7.04 25.02
N ARG A 313 -9.62 -7.83 24.86
CA ARG A 313 -8.36 -7.62 25.57
C ARG A 313 -7.51 -6.66 24.77
N ARG A 314 -7.57 -5.36 25.10
CA ARG A 314 -6.78 -4.31 24.45
C ARG A 314 -6.95 -4.30 22.93
N LEU A 315 -8.06 -3.71 22.48
CA LEU A 315 -8.32 -3.58 21.05
C LEU A 315 -7.34 -2.58 20.47
N GLU A 316 -6.57 -3.04 19.51
CA GLU A 316 -5.64 -2.18 18.77
C GLU A 316 -6.29 -1.78 17.43
N ASP A 317 -5.56 -1.91 16.35
CA ASP A 317 -5.88 -1.28 15.09
C ASP A 317 -7.03 -1.97 14.34
N PHE A 318 -7.71 -1.17 13.52
CA PHE A 318 -8.91 -1.54 12.77
C PHE A 318 -8.71 -1.19 11.30
N ALA A 319 -9.16 -2.01 10.36
CA ALA A 319 -9.01 -1.73 8.93
C ALA A 319 -10.16 -2.27 8.08
N GLU A 320 -10.53 -1.53 7.04
CA GLU A 320 -11.54 -1.96 6.06
C GLU A 320 -10.87 -2.72 4.92
N ASP A 321 -11.51 -3.79 4.46
CA ASP A 321 -11.11 -4.50 3.24
C ASP A 321 -11.50 -3.68 1.99
N PRO A 322 -10.52 -3.12 1.25
CA PRO A 322 -10.80 -2.30 0.07
C PRO A 322 -11.43 -3.11 -1.09
N ASN A 323 -11.30 -4.44 -1.08
CA ASN A 323 -11.93 -5.31 -2.08
C ASN A 323 -13.36 -5.70 -1.71
N ASN A 324 -13.76 -5.54 -0.45
CA ASN A 324 -15.08 -5.88 0.05
C ASN A 324 -15.63 -4.75 0.96
N PRO A 325 -16.01 -3.58 0.39
CA PRO A 325 -16.54 -2.44 1.15
C PRO A 325 -17.58 -2.82 2.21
N GLY A 326 -17.37 -2.36 3.44
CA GLY A 326 -18.19 -2.73 4.60
C GLY A 326 -17.76 -4.00 5.33
N THR A 327 -16.67 -4.66 4.90
CA THR A 327 -16.01 -5.75 5.66
C THR A 327 -14.77 -5.22 6.33
N PHE A 328 -14.60 -5.57 7.60
CA PHE A 328 -13.56 -5.00 8.46
C PHE A 328 -12.79 -6.10 9.16
N TYR A 329 -11.53 -5.79 9.45
CA TYR A 329 -10.64 -6.56 10.30
C TYR A 329 -10.21 -5.68 11.46
N PHE A 330 -9.97 -6.30 12.61
CA PHE A 330 -9.37 -5.61 13.76
C PHE A 330 -8.60 -6.61 14.61
N VAL A 331 -7.71 -6.11 15.43
CA VAL A 331 -6.88 -6.93 16.29
C VAL A 331 -7.07 -6.62 17.78
N THR A 332 -6.71 -7.58 18.60
CA THR A 332 -6.48 -7.41 20.03
C THR A 332 -5.04 -7.76 20.33
N THR A 333 -4.37 -6.99 21.19
CA THR A 333 -2.97 -7.27 21.57
C THR A 333 -2.88 -8.31 22.70
N GLY A 334 -1.69 -8.90 22.86
CA GLY A 334 -1.42 -9.92 23.87
C GLY A 334 -1.53 -9.38 25.30
N THR A 335 -2.10 -10.17 26.21
CA THR A 335 -2.27 -9.78 27.62
C THR A 335 -1.92 -10.91 28.58
N THR A 336 -1.75 -10.52 29.83
CA THR A 336 -1.68 -11.45 30.96
C THR A 336 -3.02 -11.63 31.65
N ASP A 337 -4.15 -11.17 31.10
CA ASP A 337 -5.43 -11.23 31.80
C ASP A 337 -6.13 -12.59 31.69
N LYS A 338 -6.76 -13.01 32.78
CA LYS A 338 -7.62 -14.21 32.84
C LYS A 338 -9.06 -13.82 32.55
N ALA A 339 -9.79 -14.69 31.88
CA ALA A 339 -11.23 -14.52 31.62
C ALA A 339 -12.08 -14.39 32.90
N ALA A 340 -11.66 -15.02 34.00
CA ALA A 340 -12.32 -14.92 35.29
C ALA A 340 -11.85 -13.70 36.13
N GLY A 341 -11.02 -12.83 35.55
CA GLY A 341 -10.34 -11.73 36.23
C GLY A 341 -8.99 -12.12 36.87
N GLY A 342 -8.10 -11.14 36.98
CA GLY A 342 -6.75 -11.28 37.53
C GLY A 342 -5.69 -11.61 36.48
N LYS A 343 -4.42 -11.69 36.92
CA LYS A 343 -3.26 -11.90 36.04
C LYS A 343 -2.82 -13.37 35.98
N ALA A 344 -2.48 -13.82 34.78
CA ALA A 344 -1.91 -15.12 34.43
C ALA A 344 -0.40 -15.13 34.65
N ASN A 345 0.12 -16.27 35.11
CA ASN A 345 1.57 -16.48 35.23
C ASN A 345 2.15 -17.22 34.03
N THR A 346 1.30 -17.83 33.20
CA THR A 346 1.70 -18.57 32.01
C THR A 346 0.76 -18.27 30.86
N PRO A 347 1.21 -18.39 29.59
CA PRO A 347 0.35 -18.18 28.43
C PRO A 347 -0.91 -19.06 28.42
N ALA A 348 -0.82 -20.30 28.93
CA ALA A 348 -1.95 -21.24 28.98
C ALA A 348 -3.07 -20.81 29.95
N GLU A 349 -2.78 -19.91 30.90
CA GLU A 349 -3.76 -19.37 31.83
C GLU A 349 -4.44 -18.09 31.32
N ALA A 350 -3.81 -17.39 30.37
CA ALA A 350 -4.32 -16.13 29.84
C ALA A 350 -5.42 -16.37 28.80
N GLU A 351 -6.38 -15.44 28.74
CA GLU A 351 -7.47 -15.46 27.75
C GLU A 351 -6.98 -15.12 26.34
N ASN A 352 -5.99 -14.23 26.25
CA ASN A 352 -5.39 -13.79 25.01
C ASN A 352 -3.89 -13.53 25.21
N PRO A 353 -3.03 -14.56 25.23
CA PRO A 353 -1.60 -14.37 25.53
C PRO A 353 -0.81 -13.67 24.42
N TYR A 354 -1.24 -13.79 23.16
CA TYR A 354 -0.44 -13.39 21.99
C TYR A 354 -1.20 -12.53 20.99
N GLY A 355 -2.43 -12.12 21.26
CA GLY A 355 -3.26 -11.34 20.35
C GLY A 355 -4.15 -12.17 19.44
N LYS A 356 -5.15 -11.53 18.83
CA LYS A 356 -6.12 -12.17 17.91
C LYS A 356 -6.52 -11.22 16.78
N LEU A 357 -6.87 -11.79 15.63
CA LEU A 357 -7.39 -11.10 14.45
C LEU A 357 -8.85 -11.49 14.20
N TYR A 358 -9.71 -10.49 14.08
CA TYR A 358 -11.15 -10.65 13.87
C TYR A 358 -11.61 -10.13 12.53
N ARG A 359 -12.81 -10.56 12.11
CA ARG A 359 -13.50 -10.06 10.92
C ARG A 359 -15.01 -9.96 11.15
N PHE A 360 -15.63 -8.95 10.55
CA PHE A 360 -17.09 -8.90 10.35
C PHE A 360 -17.47 -8.04 9.14
N SER A 361 -18.73 -8.12 8.70
CA SER A 361 -19.29 -7.23 7.67
C SER A 361 -20.53 -6.51 8.17
N LEU A 362 -20.66 -5.23 7.82
CA LEU A 362 -21.85 -4.43 8.11
C LEU A 362 -23.02 -4.81 7.21
N ASN A 363 -24.22 -4.52 7.70
CA ASN A 363 -25.42 -4.58 6.89
C ASN A 363 -25.42 -3.41 5.90
N PRO A 364 -25.50 -3.62 4.58
CA PRO A 364 -25.36 -2.56 3.58
C PRO A 364 -26.44 -1.48 3.61
N ASN A 365 -27.60 -1.77 4.20
CA ASN A 365 -28.75 -0.85 4.20
C ASN A 365 -28.91 -0.09 5.52
N ASP A 366 -28.24 -0.53 6.58
CA ASP A 366 -28.36 0.05 7.91
C ASP A 366 -27.06 -0.22 8.69
N PRO A 367 -26.26 0.81 9.00
CA PRO A 367 -25.00 0.61 9.72
C PRO A 367 -25.22 0.01 11.12
N ALA A 368 -26.36 0.27 11.75
CA ALA A 368 -26.73 -0.30 13.06
C ALA A 368 -27.46 -1.65 12.94
N GLY A 369 -27.61 -2.17 11.72
CA GLY A 369 -28.22 -3.46 11.46
C GLY A 369 -27.42 -4.64 12.03
N LYS A 370 -28.09 -5.78 12.20
CA LYS A 370 -27.47 -7.00 12.73
C LYS A 370 -26.31 -7.48 11.84
N ILE A 371 -25.19 -7.84 12.47
CA ILE A 371 -24.04 -8.53 11.88
C ILE A 371 -24.32 -10.05 11.94
N SER A 372 -24.02 -10.77 10.86
CA SER A 372 -24.28 -12.21 10.73
C SER A 372 -23.02 -13.08 10.67
N ASN A 373 -21.85 -12.45 10.54
CA ASN A 373 -20.59 -13.10 10.21
C ASN A 373 -19.41 -12.60 11.07
N PHE A 374 -19.65 -12.26 12.34
CA PHE A 374 -18.56 -11.94 13.26
C PHE A 374 -17.72 -13.20 13.50
N GLU A 375 -16.41 -13.12 13.30
CA GLU A 375 -15.51 -14.26 13.22
C GLU A 375 -14.15 -13.95 13.83
N LEU A 376 -13.64 -14.89 14.63
CA LEU A 376 -12.22 -14.96 14.96
C LEU A 376 -11.49 -15.63 13.78
N VAL A 377 -10.61 -14.88 13.12
CA VAL A 377 -9.87 -15.32 11.93
C VAL A 377 -8.61 -16.08 12.32
N MET A 378 -7.84 -15.53 13.27
CA MET A 378 -6.54 -16.07 13.63
C MET A 378 -6.16 -15.69 15.07
N THR A 379 -5.59 -16.64 15.79
CA THR A 379 -4.95 -16.43 17.10
C THR A 379 -3.44 -16.25 16.93
N GLY A 380 -2.87 -15.32 17.68
CA GLY A 380 -1.43 -15.10 17.79
C GLY A 380 -0.69 -16.31 18.34
N SER A 381 0.51 -16.51 17.83
CA SER A 381 1.44 -17.54 18.25
C SER A 381 2.85 -17.19 17.79
N LEU A 382 3.84 -17.93 18.26
CA LEU A 382 5.21 -17.73 17.82
C LEU A 382 5.45 -17.94 16.30
N ASP A 383 4.50 -18.56 15.60
CA ASP A 383 4.59 -18.86 14.17
C ASP A 383 3.61 -18.04 13.32
N THR A 384 2.72 -17.27 13.98
CA THR A 384 1.73 -16.40 13.33
C THR A 384 1.85 -14.93 13.73
N GLY A 385 2.83 -14.62 14.58
CA GLY A 385 3.04 -13.32 15.20
C GLY A 385 2.40 -13.23 16.59
N VAL A 386 2.92 -12.35 17.41
CA VAL A 386 2.49 -12.10 18.79
C VAL A 386 2.24 -10.62 18.99
N SER A 387 1.29 -10.29 19.86
CA SER A 387 0.96 -8.91 20.24
C SER A 387 0.67 -8.03 19.04
N TYR A 388 -0.35 -8.43 18.28
CA TYR A 388 -0.79 -7.69 17.12
C TYR A 388 -1.23 -6.28 17.49
N ASP A 389 -0.76 -5.33 16.70
CA ASP A 389 -1.10 -3.91 16.82
C ASP A 389 -1.50 -3.37 15.44
N ASN A 390 -0.69 -2.55 14.77
CA ASN A 390 -1.16 -1.85 13.59
C ASN A 390 -1.43 -2.80 12.41
N ILE A 391 -2.52 -2.56 11.67
CA ILE A 391 -2.91 -3.39 10.54
C ILE A 391 -3.30 -2.56 9.31
N VAL A 392 -3.06 -3.14 8.14
CA VAL A 392 -3.70 -2.66 6.90
C VAL A 392 -4.20 -3.84 6.07
N VAL A 393 -5.43 -3.71 5.58
CA VAL A 393 -5.97 -4.62 4.56
C VAL A 393 -5.66 -4.03 3.19
N THR A 394 -5.01 -4.83 2.37
CA THR A 394 -4.38 -4.39 1.13
C THR A 394 -5.23 -4.78 -0.07
N THR A 395 -5.11 -4.03 -1.17
CA THR A 395 -5.86 -4.28 -2.40
C THR A 395 -5.51 -5.60 -3.09
N ASN A 396 -4.42 -6.26 -2.70
CA ASN A 396 -4.09 -7.61 -3.16
C ASN A 396 -4.58 -8.73 -2.23
N GLY A 397 -5.40 -8.42 -1.22
CA GLY A 397 -6.07 -9.42 -0.38
C GLY A 397 -5.22 -9.94 0.78
N LYS A 398 -4.26 -9.14 1.27
CA LYS A 398 -3.49 -9.44 2.48
C LYS A 398 -3.88 -8.52 3.63
N VAL A 399 -3.82 -9.04 4.85
CA VAL A 399 -3.74 -8.24 6.08
C VAL A 399 -2.28 -8.18 6.49
N MET A 400 -1.70 -6.98 6.46
CA MET A 400 -0.39 -6.75 7.04
C MET A 400 -0.57 -6.42 8.52
N ILE A 401 0.29 -6.99 9.38
CA ILE A 401 0.15 -6.94 10.84
C ILE A 401 1.50 -6.58 11.43
N CYS A 402 1.53 -5.50 12.19
CA CYS A 402 2.65 -5.09 13.03
C CYS A 402 2.58 -5.79 14.39
N GLU A 403 3.73 -6.06 14.98
CA GLU A 403 3.85 -6.51 16.36
C GLU A 403 4.30 -5.36 17.28
N ASP A 404 3.79 -5.40 18.51
CA ASP A 404 4.08 -4.52 19.65
C ASP A 404 4.60 -5.39 20.84
N GLU A 405 5.44 -4.84 21.72
CA GLU A 405 6.02 -5.53 22.87
C GLU A 405 5.08 -5.61 24.09
N THR A 406 4.01 -6.39 24.00
CA THR A 406 3.09 -6.53 25.14
C THR A 406 3.15 -7.88 25.83
N SER A 407 3.20 -7.86 27.18
CA SER A 407 2.93 -9.03 28.03
C SER A 407 3.74 -10.28 27.65
N PHE A 408 3.06 -11.40 27.35
CA PHE A 408 3.72 -12.64 26.95
C PHE A 408 4.26 -12.60 25.51
N GLY A 409 3.83 -11.67 24.66
CA GLY A 409 4.41 -11.43 23.35
C GLY A 409 5.84 -10.90 23.46
N GLY A 410 6.06 -9.90 24.32
CA GLY A 410 7.40 -9.41 24.65
C GLY A 410 8.32 -10.50 25.19
N ASP A 411 7.85 -11.28 26.18
CA ASP A 411 8.60 -12.44 26.70
C ASP A 411 9.00 -13.44 25.60
N ALA A 412 8.10 -13.68 24.64
CA ALA A 412 8.32 -14.56 23.51
C ALA A 412 9.35 -14.02 22.51
N MET A 413 9.32 -12.71 22.21
CA MET A 413 10.31 -12.02 21.39
C MET A 413 11.69 -12.09 22.04
N SER A 414 11.78 -11.70 23.31
CA SER A 414 12.98 -11.77 24.15
C SER A 414 13.59 -13.18 24.18
N ALA A 415 12.77 -14.22 24.37
CA ALA A 415 13.24 -15.61 24.41
C ALA A 415 13.83 -16.11 23.07
N ARG A 416 13.44 -15.50 21.95
CA ARG A 416 13.98 -15.78 20.62
C ARG A 416 15.11 -14.84 20.20
N ALA A 417 15.47 -13.87 21.05
CA ALA A 417 16.44 -12.83 20.75
C ALA A 417 16.11 -12.08 19.45
N ARG A 418 14.83 -11.75 19.28
CA ARG A 418 14.30 -10.93 18.19
C ARG A 418 13.50 -9.76 18.76
N ASP A 419 13.32 -8.74 17.94
CA ASP A 419 12.38 -7.65 18.16
C ASP A 419 11.09 -7.88 17.36
N ALA A 420 10.18 -6.91 17.39
CA ALA A 420 8.95 -6.94 16.63
C ALA A 420 9.19 -7.20 15.12
N GLY A 421 8.20 -7.79 14.47
CA GLY A 421 8.21 -8.07 13.05
C GLY A 421 6.93 -7.62 12.37
N ILE A 422 6.97 -7.62 11.04
CA ILE A 422 5.78 -7.40 10.20
C ILE A 422 5.37 -8.74 9.61
N TRP A 423 4.11 -9.09 9.80
CA TRP A 423 3.50 -10.31 9.30
C TRP A 423 2.50 -10.00 8.19
N SER A 424 2.33 -10.94 7.28
CA SER A 424 1.32 -10.92 6.24
C SER A 424 0.42 -12.14 6.40
N TYR A 425 -0.89 -11.92 6.51
CA TYR A 425 -1.92 -12.95 6.40
C TYR A 425 -2.63 -12.83 5.04
N ASP A 426 -2.54 -13.86 4.22
CA ASP A 426 -3.22 -13.93 2.92
C ASP A 426 -4.65 -14.44 3.10
N ILE A 427 -5.63 -13.58 2.82
CA ILE A 427 -7.07 -13.83 3.09
C ILE A 427 -7.60 -15.00 2.25
N ALA A 428 -7.03 -15.26 1.07
CA ALA A 428 -7.51 -16.28 0.16
C ALA A 428 -6.97 -17.68 0.50
N THR A 429 -5.78 -17.76 1.10
CA THR A 429 -5.06 -19.02 1.33
C THR A 429 -4.86 -19.38 2.79
N ASP A 430 -5.26 -18.49 3.71
CA ASP A 430 -4.98 -18.56 5.15
C ASP A 430 -3.49 -18.64 5.50
N LYS A 431 -2.61 -18.26 4.56
CA LYS A 431 -1.16 -18.35 4.75
C LYS A 431 -0.66 -17.14 5.51
N VAL A 432 0.06 -17.40 6.61
CA VAL A 432 0.78 -16.39 7.38
C VAL A 432 2.27 -16.40 7.01
N THR A 433 2.90 -15.24 6.89
CA THR A 433 4.31 -15.11 6.49
C THR A 433 4.96 -13.92 7.19
N LEU A 434 6.10 -14.15 7.85
CA LEU A 434 6.96 -13.08 8.35
C LEU A 434 7.61 -12.34 7.16
N VAL A 435 7.43 -11.03 7.12
CA VAL A 435 7.85 -10.14 6.03
C VAL A 435 9.13 -9.40 6.39
N ALA A 436 9.17 -8.84 7.60
CA ALA A 436 10.31 -8.09 8.12
C ALA A 436 10.51 -8.41 9.60
N GLU A 437 11.74 -8.33 10.07
CA GLU A 437 12.08 -8.33 11.50
C GLU A 437 12.91 -7.10 11.78
N LEU A 438 12.65 -6.41 12.89
CA LEU A 438 13.42 -5.23 13.27
C LEU A 438 14.91 -5.55 13.45
N ASN A 439 15.74 -4.52 13.29
CA ASN A 439 17.17 -4.57 13.41
C ASN A 439 17.69 -3.39 14.23
N GLU A 440 17.60 -3.49 15.55
CA GLU A 440 18.14 -2.47 16.45
C GLU A 440 19.63 -2.20 16.21
N SER A 441 20.40 -3.22 15.80
CA SER A 441 21.84 -3.06 15.58
C SER A 441 22.16 -2.09 14.43
N ALA A 442 21.22 -1.92 13.48
CA ALA A 442 21.36 -0.96 12.39
C ALA A 442 21.27 0.50 12.85
N ALA A 443 20.66 0.76 14.01
CA ALA A 443 20.47 2.11 14.54
C ALA A 443 21.68 2.66 15.29
N GLY A 444 22.65 1.79 15.59
CA GLY A 444 23.82 2.12 16.38
C GLY A 444 23.53 2.20 17.87
N SER A 445 24.60 2.34 18.66
CA SER A 445 24.56 2.23 20.13
C SER A 445 23.72 3.28 20.85
N GLN A 446 23.32 4.34 20.16
CA GLN A 446 22.52 5.45 20.71
C GLN A 446 21.02 5.10 20.85
N PHE A 447 20.53 4.16 20.04
CA PHE A 447 19.15 3.69 20.06
C PHE A 447 19.05 2.23 20.53
N ASN A 448 20.14 1.46 20.44
CA ASN A 448 20.16 0.05 20.81
C ASN A 448 20.45 -0.14 22.30
N ASN A 449 19.57 -0.85 22.99
CA ASN A 449 19.77 -1.36 24.33
C ASN A 449 19.91 -2.89 24.32
N THR A 450 21.13 -3.39 24.14
CA THR A 450 21.42 -4.83 23.96
C THR A 450 20.97 -5.73 25.12
N SER A 451 20.53 -5.17 26.25
CA SER A 451 20.04 -5.93 27.40
C SER A 451 18.53 -6.15 27.41
N LYS A 452 17.82 -5.62 26.40
CA LYS A 452 16.36 -5.57 26.38
C LYS A 452 15.80 -5.74 24.95
N ALA A 453 16.09 -6.89 24.34
CA ALA A 453 15.43 -7.28 23.09
C ALA A 453 13.92 -7.42 23.32
N GLY A 454 13.14 -6.97 22.35
CA GLY A 454 11.69 -6.82 22.42
C GLY A 454 11.25 -5.37 22.49
N GLU A 455 12.08 -4.43 22.98
CA GLU A 455 11.66 -3.04 23.26
C GLU A 455 11.32 -2.18 22.05
N TRP A 456 11.61 -2.64 20.84
CA TRP A 456 11.27 -1.91 19.64
C TRP A 456 10.04 -2.48 18.97
N GLU A 457 9.24 -1.56 18.43
CA GLU A 457 7.93 -1.88 17.89
C GLU A 457 7.89 -1.53 16.40
N THR A 458 7.17 -2.35 15.64
CA THR A 458 6.78 -2.01 14.27
C THR A 458 5.45 -1.30 14.33
N SER A 459 5.26 -0.24 13.57
CA SER A 459 4.02 0.54 13.65
C SER A 459 3.69 1.21 12.31
N GLY A 460 2.47 1.76 12.23
CA GLY A 460 1.92 2.58 11.16
C GLY A 460 2.19 2.01 9.79
N ILE A 461 1.55 0.89 9.43
CA ILE A 461 1.72 0.25 8.13
C ILE A 461 0.61 0.64 7.15
N ILE A 462 0.98 1.05 5.94
CA ILE A 462 0.05 1.38 4.86
C ILE A 462 0.51 0.79 3.52
N GLU A 463 -0.46 0.45 2.67
CA GLU A 463 -0.20 0.14 1.27
C GLU A 463 0.14 1.42 0.49
N ILE A 464 1.20 1.37 -0.33
CA ILE A 464 1.56 2.42 -1.28
C ILE A 464 1.57 1.85 -2.70
N GLY A 465 1.16 2.62 -3.71
CA GLY A 465 1.11 2.11 -5.08
C GLY A 465 0.26 0.84 -5.20
N SER A 466 -1.05 0.98 -4.93
CA SER A 466 -2.06 -0.09 -4.86
C SER A 466 -1.81 -1.28 -5.79
N GLY A 467 -1.88 -2.49 -5.22
CA GLY A 467 -1.83 -3.78 -5.89
C GLY A 467 -0.42 -4.33 -6.10
N ARG A 468 0.63 -3.59 -5.71
CA ARG A 468 2.04 -3.91 -6.01
C ARG A 468 2.82 -4.50 -4.84
N ASN A 469 2.12 -4.97 -3.81
CA ASN A 469 2.74 -5.44 -2.57
C ASN A 469 3.67 -4.40 -1.91
N ASN A 470 3.59 -3.11 -2.24
CA ASN A 470 4.51 -2.11 -1.67
C ASN A 470 3.90 -1.49 -0.42
N TYR A 471 4.74 -1.27 0.59
CA TYR A 471 4.31 -0.74 1.88
C TYR A 471 5.18 0.42 2.33
N MET A 472 4.57 1.34 3.06
CA MET A 472 5.29 2.25 3.95
C MET A 472 4.93 1.84 5.37
N PHE A 473 5.93 1.72 6.23
CA PHE A 473 5.74 1.47 7.65
C PHE A 473 6.76 2.26 8.45
N ASN A 474 6.57 2.33 9.76
CA ASN A 474 7.55 2.93 10.65
C ASN A 474 8.02 1.92 11.72
N VAL A 475 9.11 2.31 12.37
CA VAL A 475 9.69 1.63 13.51
C VAL A 475 9.73 2.63 14.65
N GLN A 476 9.28 2.20 15.82
CA GLN A 476 9.39 2.92 17.07
C GLN A 476 10.61 2.40 17.83
N ALA A 477 11.55 3.31 18.13
CA ALA A 477 12.76 2.98 18.85
C ALA A 477 12.63 3.48 20.29
N HIS A 478 11.94 2.70 21.13
CA HIS A 478 11.81 3.00 22.54
C HIS A 478 13.18 2.85 23.23
N THR A 479 13.40 3.65 24.27
CA THR A 479 14.62 3.65 25.09
C THR A 479 15.94 4.11 24.42
N ILE A 480 15.94 5.35 23.91
CA ILE A 480 17.19 6.03 23.53
C ILE A 480 18.19 6.06 24.71
N THR A 481 19.39 5.51 24.48
CA THR A 481 20.46 5.45 25.49
C THR A 481 21.29 6.74 25.55
N ASP A 482 21.41 7.48 24.45
CA ASP A 482 22.08 8.78 24.36
C ASP A 482 21.36 9.74 23.40
N ARG A 483 20.81 10.83 23.95
CA ARG A 483 20.11 11.88 23.18
C ARG A 483 21.04 12.96 22.62
N SER A 484 22.31 12.99 23.04
CA SER A 484 23.25 14.07 22.69
C SER A 484 23.64 14.08 21.21
N THR A 485 23.45 12.96 20.51
CA THR A 485 23.70 12.83 19.08
C THR A 485 22.54 13.32 18.22
N MET A 486 21.36 13.57 18.82
CA MET A 486 20.21 14.09 18.09
C MET A 486 20.19 15.62 18.05
N LYS A 487 19.71 16.17 16.93
CA LYS A 487 19.68 17.61 16.67
C LYS A 487 18.46 18.31 17.27
N GLY A 488 18.44 18.57 18.57
CA GLY A 488 17.33 19.28 19.24
C GLY A 488 16.73 18.47 20.38
N ASN A 489 15.71 19.02 21.03
CA ASN A 489 15.03 18.37 22.15
C ASN A 489 13.99 17.38 21.62
N TYR A 490 14.44 16.18 21.24
CA TYR A 490 13.56 15.08 20.84
C TYR A 490 13.27 14.14 22.01
N VAL A 491 12.06 13.59 22.00
CA VAL A 491 11.53 12.78 23.09
C VAL A 491 11.90 11.30 22.96
N GLU A 492 11.86 10.74 21.74
CA GLU A 492 12.10 9.33 21.38
C GLU A 492 12.64 9.20 19.95
N GLY A 493 12.86 7.98 19.47
CA GLY A 493 13.46 7.68 18.17
C GLY A 493 12.55 6.84 17.26
N GLY A 494 13.02 6.59 16.04
CA GLY A 494 12.29 5.79 15.07
C GLY A 494 12.74 6.02 13.63
N GLN A 495 12.19 5.25 12.71
CA GLN A 495 12.49 5.35 11.28
C GLN A 495 11.26 5.06 10.43
N LEU A 496 11.04 5.85 9.39
CA LEU A 496 10.08 5.60 8.33
C LEU A 496 10.76 4.78 7.23
N ILE A 497 10.16 3.68 6.81
CA ILE A 497 10.75 2.70 5.89
C ILE A 497 9.76 2.35 4.78
N ARG A 498 10.26 2.31 3.55
CA ARG A 498 9.55 1.81 2.39
C ARG A 498 9.95 0.36 2.11
N ALA A 499 8.99 -0.55 2.10
CA ALA A 499 9.16 -1.91 1.57
C ALA A 499 8.76 -1.94 0.10
N VAL A 500 9.72 -2.23 -0.78
CA VAL A 500 9.49 -2.38 -2.22
C VAL A 500 9.56 -3.85 -2.59
N TRP A 501 8.49 -4.38 -3.15
CA TRP A 501 8.44 -5.76 -3.64
C TRP A 501 9.42 -5.93 -4.81
N MET A 502 10.19 -7.03 -4.77
CA MET A 502 11.17 -7.42 -5.78
C MET A 502 10.82 -8.75 -6.45
N GLY A 503 9.71 -9.37 -6.04
CA GLY A 503 9.25 -10.64 -6.57
C GLY A 503 8.24 -10.46 -7.71
N PRO A 504 7.64 -11.54 -8.21
CA PRO A 504 6.67 -11.48 -9.28
C PRO A 504 5.36 -10.79 -8.84
N ASP A 505 4.81 -9.94 -9.70
CA ASP A 505 3.50 -9.30 -9.57
C ASP A 505 2.48 -9.88 -10.58
N VAL A 506 1.20 -9.76 -10.26
CA VAL A 506 0.09 -10.07 -11.18
C VAL A 506 -0.79 -8.83 -11.32
N LEU A 507 -0.66 -8.13 -12.45
CA LEU A 507 -1.24 -6.81 -12.69
C LEU A 507 -2.27 -6.87 -13.82
N SER A 508 -3.33 -6.07 -13.72
CA SER A 508 -4.34 -5.97 -14.78
C SER A 508 -4.82 -4.53 -14.99
N ALA A 509 -5.02 -4.16 -16.25
CA ALA A 509 -5.45 -2.82 -16.62
C ALA A 509 -6.97 -2.65 -16.52
N LYS A 510 -7.40 -1.46 -16.09
CA LYS A 510 -8.79 -1.00 -16.09
C LYS A 510 -8.90 0.35 -16.81
N GLY A 511 -9.47 0.38 -18.01
CA GLY A 511 -9.59 1.61 -18.81
C GLY A 511 -8.27 1.98 -19.48
N ASN A 512 -7.93 3.27 -19.58
CA ASN A 512 -6.63 3.70 -20.10
C ASN A 512 -5.62 3.77 -18.94
N GLN A 513 -4.63 2.90 -18.91
CA GLN A 513 -3.64 2.86 -17.83
C GLN A 513 -2.20 2.70 -18.31
N GLU A 514 -1.27 3.19 -17.50
CA GLU A 514 0.14 2.83 -17.56
C GLU A 514 0.44 1.84 -16.43
N ILE A 515 0.95 0.67 -16.78
CA ILE A 515 1.34 -0.40 -15.85
C ILE A 515 2.82 -0.69 -16.03
N ASN A 516 3.53 -0.83 -14.92
CA ASN A 516 4.94 -1.20 -14.89
C ASN A 516 5.12 -2.30 -13.83
N GLY A 517 5.64 -3.46 -14.23
CA GLY A 517 5.93 -4.61 -13.36
C GLY A 517 7.13 -4.35 -12.43
N ASN A 518 8.04 -3.48 -12.84
CA ASN A 518 9.22 -3.05 -12.09
C ASN A 518 10.31 -4.12 -12.00
N LYS A 519 10.35 -4.92 -10.93
CA LYS A 519 11.35 -5.98 -10.72
C LYS A 519 10.60 -7.27 -10.43
N GLY A 520 11.08 -8.38 -10.95
CA GLY A 520 10.43 -9.68 -10.77
C GLY A 520 9.97 -10.22 -12.12
N ASN A 521 9.50 -11.47 -12.13
CA ASN A 521 8.95 -12.08 -13.33
C ASN A 521 7.43 -11.90 -13.30
N ASP A 522 6.96 -10.82 -13.90
CA ASP A 522 5.62 -10.28 -13.72
C ASP A 522 4.62 -10.84 -14.74
N SER A 523 3.34 -10.86 -14.36
CA SER A 523 2.24 -11.20 -15.25
C SER A 523 1.32 -9.99 -15.41
N ILE A 524 1.35 -9.36 -16.58
CA ILE A 524 0.66 -8.10 -16.84
C ILE A 524 -0.39 -8.29 -17.94
N SER A 525 -1.66 -7.97 -17.64
CA SER A 525 -2.76 -8.11 -18.59
C SER A 525 -3.49 -6.79 -18.86
N GLY A 526 -3.38 -6.30 -20.09
CA GLY A 526 -4.30 -5.32 -20.68
C GLY A 526 -5.55 -5.95 -21.30
N ALA A 527 -5.63 -7.28 -21.37
CA ALA A 527 -6.77 -7.97 -21.97
C ALA A 527 -8.05 -7.75 -21.16
N GLY A 528 -9.15 -7.42 -21.86
CA GLY A 528 -10.43 -7.11 -21.23
C GLY A 528 -10.60 -5.63 -20.83
N SER A 529 -9.54 -4.82 -20.92
CA SER A 529 -9.67 -3.37 -20.85
C SER A 529 -10.27 -2.80 -22.14
N SER A 530 -11.15 -1.80 -22.01
CA SER A 530 -11.67 -1.02 -23.14
C SER A 530 -10.79 0.16 -23.53
N GLY A 531 -9.71 0.41 -22.80
CA GLY A 531 -8.79 1.52 -23.02
C GLY A 531 -7.49 1.12 -23.71
N ASN A 532 -6.79 2.13 -24.20
CA ASN A 532 -5.43 2.03 -24.74
C ASN A 532 -4.44 2.15 -23.58
N ASN A 533 -3.64 1.13 -23.38
CA ASN A 533 -2.74 0.99 -22.23
C ASN A 533 -1.29 1.09 -22.65
N THR A 534 -0.44 1.47 -21.69
CA THR A 534 1.00 1.26 -21.77
C THR A 534 1.38 0.20 -20.76
N LEU A 535 1.89 -0.93 -21.23
CA LEU A 535 2.33 -2.05 -20.39
C LEU A 535 3.86 -2.13 -20.47
N ARG A 536 4.52 -2.23 -19.32
CA ARG A 536 5.97 -2.38 -19.18
C ARG A 536 6.26 -3.57 -18.28
N GLY A 537 7.01 -4.55 -18.75
CA GLY A 537 7.45 -5.70 -17.96
C GLY A 537 8.37 -5.23 -16.84
N GLY A 538 9.56 -4.74 -17.22
CA GLY A 538 10.49 -4.10 -16.30
C GLY A 538 11.81 -4.87 -16.25
N GLN A 539 12.13 -5.46 -15.10
CA GLN A 539 13.29 -6.33 -14.93
C GLN A 539 12.80 -7.72 -14.54
N GLY A 540 13.15 -8.73 -15.33
CA GLY A 540 12.79 -10.12 -15.09
C GLY A 540 12.18 -10.72 -16.35
N ASP A 541 11.95 -12.04 -16.35
CA ASP A 541 11.33 -12.69 -17.49
C ASP A 541 9.81 -12.58 -17.35
N ASP A 542 9.19 -11.65 -18.09
CA ASP A 542 7.81 -11.22 -17.89
C ASP A 542 6.82 -11.90 -18.86
N TYR A 543 5.55 -11.98 -18.44
CA TYR A 543 4.43 -12.43 -19.26
C TYR A 543 3.44 -11.28 -19.47
N LEU A 544 3.40 -10.72 -20.68
CA LEU A 544 2.54 -9.58 -21.01
C LEU A 544 1.44 -9.98 -21.99
N THR A 545 0.18 -9.67 -21.67
CA THR A 545 -0.95 -9.82 -22.59
C THR A 545 -1.59 -8.47 -22.89
N GLY A 546 -1.55 -8.04 -24.15
CA GLY A 546 -2.19 -6.80 -24.59
C GLY A 546 -3.66 -6.98 -24.98
N GLY A 547 -4.47 -5.95 -24.74
CA GLY A 547 -5.75 -5.71 -25.37
C GLY A 547 -5.57 -5.13 -26.79
N THR A 548 -6.35 -4.11 -27.14
CA THR A 548 -6.28 -3.47 -28.47
C THR A 548 -5.74 -2.06 -28.38
N LYS A 549 -4.87 -1.67 -29.32
CA LYS A 549 -4.22 -0.35 -29.39
C LYS A 549 -3.38 0.00 -28.16
N ASP A 550 -2.76 -1.02 -27.58
CA ASP A 550 -1.81 -0.88 -26.48
C ASP A 550 -0.40 -0.64 -27.00
N ILE A 551 0.43 -0.06 -26.13
CA ILE A 551 1.88 0.00 -26.25
C ILE A 551 2.46 -0.95 -25.21
N ILE A 552 3.27 -1.91 -25.66
CA ILE A 552 3.81 -2.97 -24.80
C ILE A 552 5.33 -2.95 -24.90
N TYR A 553 6.00 -2.90 -23.75
CA TYR A 553 7.43 -3.04 -23.61
C TYR A 553 7.74 -4.27 -22.75
N GLY A 554 8.53 -5.21 -23.27
CA GLY A 554 9.10 -6.29 -22.45
C GLY A 554 10.10 -5.71 -21.43
N ASP A 555 11.01 -4.87 -21.94
CA ASP A 555 12.07 -4.18 -21.19
C ASP A 555 13.29 -5.09 -20.98
N ASN A 556 13.66 -5.49 -19.75
CA ASN A 556 14.83 -6.35 -19.54
C ASN A 556 14.41 -7.74 -19.09
N GLY A 557 14.75 -8.76 -19.86
CA GLY A 557 14.48 -10.16 -19.55
C GLY A 557 14.08 -10.92 -20.79
N ASN A 558 13.85 -12.21 -20.68
CA ASN A 558 13.35 -13.02 -21.80
C ASN A 558 11.83 -13.08 -21.69
N ASP A 559 11.16 -12.18 -22.37
CA ASP A 559 9.74 -11.93 -22.16
C ASP A 559 8.86 -12.76 -23.09
N VAL A 560 7.65 -13.05 -22.63
CA VAL A 560 6.58 -13.63 -23.44
C VAL A 560 5.48 -12.61 -23.60
N ILE A 561 5.33 -12.10 -24.82
CA ILE A 561 4.38 -11.04 -25.14
C ILE A 561 3.29 -11.56 -26.07
N VAL A 562 2.03 -11.53 -25.63
CA VAL A 562 0.86 -11.87 -26.44
C VAL A 562 0.03 -10.61 -26.68
N ALA A 563 0.22 -9.98 -27.83
CA ALA A 563 -0.45 -8.75 -28.20
C ALA A 563 -1.78 -9.01 -28.93
N GLY A 564 -2.85 -8.35 -28.46
CA GLY A 564 -4.07 -8.19 -29.24
C GLY A 564 -3.90 -7.26 -30.46
N ALA A 565 -5.01 -6.88 -31.07
CA ALA A 565 -4.98 -6.20 -32.37
C ALA A 565 -4.51 -4.75 -32.29
N SER A 566 -3.78 -4.29 -33.31
CA SER A 566 -3.34 -2.91 -33.50
C SER A 566 -2.39 -2.39 -32.42
N ASN A 567 -1.60 -3.27 -31.81
CA ASN A 567 -0.65 -2.92 -30.77
C ASN A 567 0.72 -2.53 -31.34
N ILE A 568 1.45 -1.74 -30.56
CA ILE A 568 2.87 -1.49 -30.74
C ILE A 568 3.59 -2.29 -29.66
N VAL A 569 4.52 -3.16 -30.06
CA VAL A 569 5.25 -4.04 -29.16
C VAL A 569 6.74 -3.85 -29.35
N ASN A 570 7.48 -3.77 -28.26
CA ASN A 570 8.93 -3.74 -28.23
C ASN A 570 9.43 -4.71 -27.16
N GLY A 571 10.12 -5.78 -27.56
CA GLY A 571 10.75 -6.73 -26.64
C GLY A 571 11.85 -6.06 -25.80
N ASN A 572 12.68 -5.25 -26.48
CA ASN A 572 13.84 -4.54 -25.95
C ASN A 572 15.05 -5.46 -25.71
N LYS A 573 15.32 -5.91 -24.49
CA LYS A 573 16.56 -6.62 -24.16
C LYS A 573 16.25 -7.99 -23.57
N GLY A 574 16.85 -9.02 -24.15
CA GLY A 574 16.67 -10.41 -23.81
C GLY A 574 16.01 -11.16 -24.97
N LYS A 575 15.86 -12.47 -24.83
CA LYS A 575 15.37 -13.35 -25.90
C LYS A 575 13.86 -13.48 -25.82
N ASP A 576 13.16 -12.65 -26.55
CA ASP A 576 11.74 -12.44 -26.43
C ASP A 576 10.93 -13.35 -27.37
N ASN A 577 9.76 -13.78 -26.88
CA ASN A 577 8.75 -14.48 -27.66
C ASN A 577 7.53 -13.57 -27.83
N ILE A 578 7.41 -12.96 -29.01
CA ILE A 578 6.39 -11.95 -29.29
C ILE A 578 5.36 -12.52 -30.26
N THR A 579 4.09 -12.58 -29.85
CA THR A 579 2.96 -13.00 -30.68
C THR A 579 1.98 -11.86 -30.87
N GLY A 580 1.83 -11.41 -32.11
CA GLY A 580 0.86 -10.40 -32.52
C GLY A 580 -0.44 -11.01 -33.07
N ALA A 581 -1.53 -10.25 -32.93
CA ALA A 581 -2.79 -10.51 -33.61
C ALA A 581 -2.85 -9.79 -34.97
N ALA A 582 -3.85 -8.94 -35.20
CA ALA A 582 -4.00 -8.22 -36.46
C ALA A 582 -3.43 -6.79 -36.38
N ASN A 583 -2.72 -6.36 -37.42
CA ASN A 583 -2.20 -5.00 -37.61
C ASN A 583 -1.22 -4.55 -36.52
N CYS A 584 -0.39 -5.44 -36.00
CA CYS A 584 0.59 -5.09 -34.98
C CYS A 584 1.87 -4.52 -35.61
N THR A 585 2.58 -3.67 -34.86
CA THR A 585 3.98 -3.31 -35.14
C THR A 585 4.82 -3.87 -34.02
N MET A 586 5.76 -4.76 -34.32
CA MET A 586 6.51 -5.51 -33.31
C MET A 586 8.00 -5.41 -33.58
N ARG A 587 8.77 -5.15 -32.52
CA ARG A 587 10.23 -5.12 -32.51
C ARG A 587 10.73 -6.18 -31.54
N GLY A 588 11.67 -7.01 -31.97
CA GLY A 588 12.41 -7.95 -31.13
C GLY A 588 13.28 -7.16 -30.17
N GLY A 589 14.44 -6.68 -30.63
CA GLY A 589 15.28 -5.82 -29.80
C GLY A 589 16.77 -6.05 -29.99
N GLN A 590 17.47 -6.41 -28.91
CA GLN A 590 18.95 -6.52 -28.89
C GLN A 590 19.49 -7.95 -29.02
N ASP A 591 18.70 -8.98 -28.73
CA ASP A 591 19.13 -10.38 -28.63
C ASP A 591 18.30 -11.27 -29.58
N ASP A 592 18.59 -12.58 -29.62
CA ASP A 592 17.91 -13.50 -30.55
C ASP A 592 16.43 -13.70 -30.20
N ASP A 593 15.52 -13.16 -31.02
CA ASP A 593 14.08 -13.10 -30.75
C ASP A 593 13.22 -14.00 -31.66
N ILE A 594 12.00 -14.29 -31.22
CA ILE A 594 11.00 -15.01 -32.00
C ILE A 594 9.71 -14.18 -32.12
N LEU A 595 9.39 -13.78 -33.35
CA LEU A 595 8.24 -12.93 -33.65
C LEU A 595 7.19 -13.65 -34.50
N PHE A 596 5.94 -13.69 -34.03
CA PHE A 596 4.78 -14.21 -34.76
C PHE A 596 3.84 -13.07 -35.16
N GLY A 597 3.84 -12.72 -36.45
CA GLY A 597 3.15 -11.56 -37.02
C GLY A 597 1.63 -11.54 -36.87
N GLY A 598 0.98 -12.70 -36.91
CA GLY A 598 -0.47 -12.75 -36.95
C GLY A 598 -1.02 -12.36 -38.33
N THR A 599 -1.71 -11.22 -38.45
CA THR A 599 -2.31 -10.76 -39.72
C THR A 599 -2.02 -9.30 -40.05
N ASN A 600 -1.47 -9.03 -41.24
CA ASN A 600 -1.16 -7.67 -41.74
C ASN A 600 -0.27 -6.86 -40.78
N SER A 601 0.72 -7.51 -40.17
CA SER A 601 1.60 -6.89 -39.18
C SER A 601 2.96 -6.51 -39.77
N THR A 602 3.65 -5.61 -39.09
CA THR A 602 5.04 -5.26 -39.38
C THR A 602 5.93 -5.79 -38.27
N LEU A 603 6.97 -6.54 -38.64
CA LEU A 603 7.90 -7.21 -37.74
C LEU A 603 9.31 -6.68 -38.01
N TYR A 604 10.02 -6.34 -36.94
CA TYR A 604 11.44 -6.01 -36.96
C TYR A 604 12.14 -6.96 -35.98
N GLY A 605 13.10 -7.77 -36.45
CA GLY A 605 13.99 -8.53 -35.57
C GLY A 605 14.89 -7.57 -34.77
N ASP A 606 15.43 -6.57 -35.46
CA ASP A 606 16.36 -5.57 -34.95
C ASP A 606 17.78 -6.15 -34.80
N ASN A 607 18.40 -6.24 -33.61
CA ASN A 607 19.70 -6.92 -33.49
C ASN A 607 19.49 -8.32 -32.92
N GLY A 608 20.25 -9.30 -33.40
CA GLY A 608 20.11 -10.69 -32.95
C GLY A 608 19.98 -11.63 -34.13
N ASN A 609 20.00 -12.93 -33.89
CA ASN A 609 19.66 -13.91 -34.92
C ASN A 609 18.20 -14.28 -34.76
N ASP A 610 17.33 -13.60 -35.51
CA ASP A 610 15.90 -13.60 -35.22
C ASP A 610 15.12 -14.59 -36.07
N VAL A 611 13.99 -15.06 -35.54
CA VAL A 611 13.05 -15.91 -36.29
C VAL A 611 11.71 -15.21 -36.46
N LEU A 612 11.42 -14.80 -37.69
CA LEU A 612 10.23 -14.01 -38.01
C LEU A 612 9.19 -14.86 -38.76
N PHE A 613 8.10 -15.19 -38.08
CA PHE A 613 6.94 -15.86 -38.66
C PHE A 613 5.94 -14.84 -39.17
N ALA A 614 5.80 -14.73 -40.49
CA ALA A 614 4.92 -13.74 -41.10
C ALA A 614 3.45 -13.90 -40.68
N GLY A 615 2.93 -15.13 -40.70
CA GLY A 615 1.51 -15.41 -40.49
C GLY A 615 0.69 -15.18 -41.77
N ASN A 616 -0.54 -14.69 -41.60
CA ASN A 616 -1.50 -14.49 -42.69
C ASN A 616 -1.54 -13.04 -43.16
N GLY A 617 -2.09 -12.79 -44.36
CA GLY A 617 -2.23 -11.43 -44.88
C GLY A 617 -0.92 -10.85 -45.42
N ASN A 618 -0.87 -9.52 -45.57
CA ASN A 618 0.26 -8.78 -46.12
C ASN A 618 1.16 -8.31 -44.98
N ASN A 619 2.07 -9.16 -44.52
CA ASN A 619 3.02 -8.79 -43.47
C ASN A 619 4.29 -8.19 -44.07
N ILE A 620 4.96 -7.33 -43.32
CA ILE A 620 6.25 -6.74 -43.69
C ILE A 620 7.27 -7.16 -42.63
N LEU A 621 8.37 -7.76 -43.07
CA LEU A 621 9.38 -8.36 -42.20
C LEU A 621 10.73 -7.68 -42.47
N PHE A 622 11.38 -7.23 -41.41
CA PHE A 622 12.74 -6.73 -41.37
C PHE A 622 13.55 -7.63 -40.43
N GLY A 623 14.61 -8.27 -40.92
CA GLY A 623 15.50 -9.08 -40.09
C GLY A 623 16.34 -8.19 -39.19
N GLY A 624 17.01 -7.20 -39.79
CA GLY A 624 17.95 -6.34 -39.08
C GLY A 624 19.36 -6.93 -39.09
N ASP A 625 20.07 -6.82 -37.97
CA ASP A 625 21.47 -7.21 -37.82
C ASP A 625 21.61 -8.59 -37.16
N GLY A 626 22.08 -9.56 -37.93
CA GLY A 626 22.43 -10.89 -37.44
C GLY A 626 22.23 -11.91 -38.56
N ILE A 627 21.99 -13.16 -38.20
CA ILE A 627 21.62 -14.23 -39.12
C ILE A 627 20.14 -14.55 -38.90
N ASP A 628 19.30 -14.01 -39.78
CA ASP A 628 17.85 -14.07 -39.57
C ASP A 628 17.17 -15.17 -40.37
N GLU A 629 16.10 -15.73 -39.81
CA GLU A 629 15.25 -16.73 -40.44
C GLU A 629 13.84 -16.19 -40.71
N PHE A 630 13.52 -15.96 -41.98
CA PHE A 630 12.19 -15.53 -42.43
C PHE A 630 11.28 -16.72 -42.73
N ARG A 631 10.28 -16.95 -41.88
CA ARG A 631 9.24 -17.97 -42.05
C ARG A 631 7.98 -17.36 -42.68
N ILE A 632 8.02 -17.25 -44.00
CA ILE A 632 7.00 -16.58 -44.83
C ILE A 632 5.67 -17.34 -44.98
N ALA A 633 5.62 -18.58 -44.53
CA ALA A 633 4.43 -19.42 -44.53
C ALA A 633 4.56 -20.51 -43.47
N ASN A 634 3.45 -20.86 -42.81
CA ASN A 634 3.43 -21.92 -41.80
C ASN A 634 2.72 -23.17 -42.38
N THR A 635 1.55 -23.56 -41.86
CA THR A 635 0.84 -24.79 -42.28
C THR A 635 0.06 -24.66 -43.59
N ALA A 636 -0.02 -23.46 -44.18
CA ALA A 636 -0.69 -23.19 -45.46
C ALA A 636 0.01 -22.04 -46.21
N LEU A 637 -0.16 -21.99 -47.54
CA LEU A 637 0.33 -20.88 -48.36
C LEU A 637 -0.44 -19.59 -48.02
N PRO A 638 0.25 -18.46 -47.79
CA PRO A 638 -0.38 -17.22 -47.35
C PRO A 638 -1.40 -16.74 -48.40
N VAL A 639 -2.50 -16.16 -47.95
CA VAL A 639 -3.57 -15.66 -48.83
C VAL A 639 -3.20 -14.38 -49.57
N ALA A 640 -2.14 -13.72 -49.13
CA ALA A 640 -1.60 -12.51 -49.71
C ALA A 640 -0.06 -12.55 -49.61
N VAL A 641 0.63 -11.69 -50.35
CA VAL A 641 2.09 -11.74 -50.47
C VAL A 641 2.72 -11.06 -49.25
N ASN A 642 3.60 -11.78 -48.55
CA ASN A 642 4.43 -11.19 -47.49
C ASN A 642 5.63 -10.45 -48.10
N ILE A 643 6.11 -9.41 -47.43
CA ILE A 643 7.25 -8.61 -47.89
C ILE A 643 8.42 -8.86 -46.94
N ILE A 644 9.56 -9.29 -47.49
CA ILE A 644 10.85 -9.29 -46.78
C ILE A 644 11.61 -8.06 -47.26
N ALA A 645 11.86 -7.11 -46.36
CA ALA A 645 12.26 -5.76 -46.73
C ALA A 645 13.77 -5.52 -46.79
N ASP A 646 14.58 -6.34 -46.09
CA ASP A 646 16.03 -6.09 -45.90
C ASP A 646 16.91 -7.34 -46.00
N PHE A 647 16.42 -8.40 -46.64
CA PHE A 647 17.11 -9.69 -46.77
C PHE A 647 18.59 -9.60 -47.21
N LYS A 648 19.51 -10.11 -46.39
CA LYS A 648 20.96 -10.16 -46.64
C LYS A 648 21.36 -11.54 -47.18
N ALA A 649 21.42 -11.67 -48.51
CA ALA A 649 21.80 -12.93 -49.15
C ALA A 649 23.19 -13.42 -48.72
N GLY A 650 23.27 -14.68 -48.30
CA GLY A 650 24.49 -15.31 -47.79
C GLY A 650 24.65 -15.21 -46.27
N THR A 651 23.82 -14.40 -45.62
CA THR A 651 23.68 -14.32 -44.17
C THR A 651 22.33 -14.91 -43.76
N ASP A 652 21.24 -14.33 -44.26
CA ASP A 652 19.88 -14.69 -43.84
C ASP A 652 19.35 -15.91 -44.60
N ALA A 653 18.31 -16.53 -44.02
CA ALA A 653 17.62 -17.69 -44.57
C ALA A 653 16.11 -17.46 -44.69
N ILE A 654 15.51 -17.95 -45.79
CA ILE A 654 14.06 -18.05 -45.96
C ILE A 654 13.65 -19.49 -45.71
N SER A 655 12.87 -19.70 -44.67
CA SER A 655 12.48 -21.03 -44.24
C SER A 655 11.10 -21.41 -44.76
N LEU A 656 11.08 -22.51 -45.51
CA LEU A 656 9.91 -23.11 -46.14
C LEU A 656 9.64 -24.53 -45.60
N SER A 657 10.31 -24.90 -44.51
CA SER A 657 10.25 -26.25 -43.90
C SER A 657 8.84 -26.71 -43.53
N SER A 658 7.93 -25.77 -43.28
CA SER A 658 6.54 -26.04 -42.88
C SER A 658 5.54 -26.01 -44.04
N VAL A 659 5.97 -25.65 -45.26
CA VAL A 659 5.09 -25.30 -46.38
C VAL A 659 4.80 -26.51 -47.28
N PRO A 660 3.53 -26.94 -47.41
CA PRO A 660 3.18 -28.02 -48.32
C PRO A 660 3.55 -27.72 -49.77
N GLY A 661 4.31 -28.61 -50.40
CA GLY A 661 4.76 -28.48 -51.80
C GLY A 661 6.13 -27.80 -51.98
N ALA A 662 6.69 -27.19 -50.94
CA ALA A 662 8.03 -26.60 -50.95
C ALA A 662 9.09 -27.60 -50.46
N THR A 663 9.38 -28.63 -51.25
CA THR A 663 10.28 -29.73 -50.83
C THR A 663 11.74 -29.55 -51.22
N SER A 664 12.04 -28.61 -52.12
CA SER A 664 13.40 -28.29 -52.57
C SER A 664 13.44 -26.96 -53.29
N PHE A 665 14.63 -26.44 -53.60
CA PHE A 665 14.75 -25.21 -54.38
C PHE A 665 14.06 -25.29 -55.76
N GLY A 666 14.04 -26.48 -56.38
CA GLY A 666 13.34 -26.69 -57.65
C GLY A 666 11.81 -26.63 -57.57
N SER A 667 11.23 -26.59 -56.37
CA SER A 667 9.79 -26.38 -56.17
C SER A 667 9.37 -24.92 -56.23
N LEU A 668 10.33 -23.99 -56.27
CA LEU A 668 10.09 -22.55 -56.28
C LEU A 668 10.10 -22.01 -57.70
N THR A 669 9.22 -21.05 -57.98
CA THR A 669 9.35 -20.15 -59.14
C THR A 669 9.79 -18.79 -58.63
N LEU A 670 10.99 -18.36 -59.03
CA LEU A 670 11.50 -17.03 -58.73
C LEU A 670 11.38 -16.15 -59.97
N SER A 671 10.86 -14.93 -59.82
CA SER A 671 10.79 -13.96 -60.91
C SER A 671 11.27 -12.57 -60.46
N GLN A 672 12.03 -11.90 -61.32
CA GLN A 672 12.42 -10.51 -61.07
C GLN A 672 11.22 -9.60 -61.34
N ASN A 673 10.84 -8.79 -60.37
CA ASN A 673 9.78 -7.79 -60.47
C ASN A 673 10.37 -6.40 -60.14
N GLY A 674 10.79 -5.66 -61.17
CA GLY A 674 11.50 -4.40 -60.96
C GLY A 674 12.80 -4.61 -60.17
N ALA A 675 12.93 -3.94 -59.03
CA ALA A 675 14.08 -4.07 -58.13
C ALA A 675 14.00 -5.27 -57.17
N ASP A 676 12.88 -6.02 -57.20
CA ASP A 676 12.53 -7.01 -56.18
C ASP A 676 12.44 -8.43 -56.78
N VAL A 677 12.49 -9.45 -55.93
CA VAL A 677 12.31 -10.87 -56.33
C VAL A 677 11.01 -11.42 -55.77
N LEU A 678 10.14 -11.91 -56.63
CA LEU A 678 8.89 -12.57 -56.27
C LEU A 678 9.11 -14.09 -56.18
N ILE A 679 8.69 -14.68 -55.06
CA ILE A 679 8.68 -16.12 -54.80
C ILE A 679 7.26 -16.63 -54.99
N SER A 680 7.10 -17.64 -55.85
CA SER A 680 5.85 -18.35 -56.06
C SER A 680 6.02 -19.86 -55.82
N ILE A 681 5.03 -20.49 -55.20
CA ILE A 681 4.97 -21.92 -54.90
C ILE A 681 3.67 -22.47 -55.49
N ALA A 682 3.78 -23.52 -56.31
CA ALA A 682 2.62 -24.12 -57.00
C ALA A 682 1.74 -23.10 -57.75
N GLY A 683 2.35 -22.07 -58.34
CA GLY A 683 1.66 -21.02 -59.09
C GLY A 683 1.00 -19.93 -58.25
N LYS A 684 1.21 -19.92 -56.92
CA LYS A 684 0.74 -18.88 -56.01
C LYS A 684 1.91 -18.06 -55.49
N ASP A 685 1.79 -16.75 -55.55
CA ASP A 685 2.77 -15.82 -54.99
C ASP A 685 2.71 -15.86 -53.46
N VAL A 686 3.86 -15.97 -52.80
CA VAL A 686 3.95 -16.13 -51.34
C VAL A 686 4.76 -15.05 -50.66
N ALA A 687 5.82 -14.55 -51.30
CA ALA A 687 6.66 -13.51 -50.75
C ALA A 687 7.34 -12.67 -51.83
N LEU A 688 7.59 -11.41 -51.51
CA LEU A 688 8.40 -10.48 -52.30
C LEU A 688 9.61 -10.08 -51.47
N ILE A 689 10.82 -10.31 -51.99
CA ILE A 689 12.07 -9.85 -51.38
C ILE A 689 12.44 -8.51 -52.02
N GLN A 690 12.49 -7.45 -51.21
CA GLN A 690 12.73 -6.11 -51.73
C GLN A 690 14.22 -5.85 -52.00
N GLY A 691 14.49 -5.05 -53.05
CA GLY A 691 15.81 -4.48 -53.30
C GLY A 691 16.90 -5.48 -53.68
N ILE A 692 16.55 -6.71 -54.06
CA ILE A 692 17.50 -7.76 -54.42
C ILE A 692 17.36 -8.19 -55.88
N GLN A 693 18.49 -8.54 -56.50
CA GLN A 693 18.50 -9.15 -57.83
C GLN A 693 18.41 -10.67 -57.72
N ILE A 694 17.63 -11.29 -58.59
CA ILE A 694 17.43 -12.75 -58.62
C ILE A 694 18.74 -13.55 -58.74
N SER A 695 19.78 -12.94 -59.32
CA SER A 695 21.13 -13.54 -59.43
C SER A 695 21.86 -13.68 -58.10
N ALA A 696 21.45 -12.93 -57.05
CA ALA A 696 21.99 -13.02 -55.71
C ALA A 696 21.28 -14.08 -54.85
N VAL A 697 20.18 -14.67 -55.34
CA VAL A 697 19.36 -15.64 -54.62
C VAL A 697 19.70 -17.05 -55.14
N SER A 698 20.04 -17.96 -54.23
CA SER A 698 20.40 -19.35 -54.56
C SER A 698 19.78 -20.34 -53.57
N SER A 699 19.97 -21.64 -53.81
CA SER A 699 19.45 -22.68 -52.93
C SER A 699 19.98 -22.61 -51.49
N SER A 700 21.14 -21.99 -51.24
CA SER A 700 21.68 -21.83 -49.89
C SER A 700 20.92 -20.82 -49.04
N ASN A 701 20.11 -19.96 -49.67
CA ASN A 701 19.27 -18.99 -48.98
C ASN A 701 17.96 -19.58 -48.45
N PHE A 702 17.68 -20.85 -48.73
CA PHE A 702 16.39 -21.46 -48.40
C PHE A 702 16.56 -22.71 -47.56
N LEU A 703 15.69 -22.86 -46.57
CA LEU A 703 15.57 -24.06 -45.75
C LEU A 703 14.31 -24.82 -46.17
N PHE A 704 14.46 -26.10 -46.53
CA PHE A 704 13.37 -26.99 -46.94
C PHE A 704 13.20 -28.14 -45.95
N ARG A 705 12.06 -28.83 -46.04
CA ARG A 705 11.77 -30.02 -45.22
C ARG A 705 12.60 -31.24 -45.62
#